data_AF-A0A7W7BSM2-F1
#
_entry.id   AF-A0A7W7BSM2-F1
#
_cell.length_a   1.000
_cell.length_b   1.000
_cell.length_c   1.000
_cell.angle_alpha   90.00
_cell.angle_beta   90.00
_cell.angle_gamma   90.00
#
_symmetry.space_group_name_H-M   'P 1'
#
loop_
_entity.id
_entity.type
_entity.pdbx_description
1 polymer ?
#
loop_
_entity_poly.entity_id
_entity_poly.type
_entity_poly.pdbx_seq_one_letter_code
_entity_poly.pdbx_strand_id
1 'polypeptide(L)'
;MVAPLTVGDLRRRLSVLANALMEAGSGLPAAVVVRDILRITSPLQRARLFAELRRRPTLFRDEQQPGTAAAQRFTLALIARGHGLRPPRCSRCGREGLAKHHDGAGGKLCNPCVSLVRAPVCVMCGRRDHRYRTRDGAHYCASCWWTTPAGVSERAALNALEARALQTRRVVFITRTVAARCDAPLTSIVRAVLTPVTSGRVLAVMVRELEAYPDILTVNPGLAGRSLQQVIRFLVGQGFQGLILPRCPRCGRNDVVLPLRSAGVHLCGACHRREHSTACEQCGRVLALRPQSDGRRLCAACDQRNPANHRVCSGCGRFGRVAVNKDTGPLCGQCYVPPSHTCDRCGGSAPIASRIGGRSHCLRCYNQLRSRPAVCPGCGDLRLVAYWHVDRYVCAGCAEMPAHLACRRCRSESVRMNGVLCSDCAQSEYVDKLLSGVDGRVIPALEPLRTVLLDDTRASVSTITWALRGRGAKVIAAMARGDLPISAASLAAVTPEGVVTHLGSLFHAAGIIDASDLLIARYQLRVAAIMPEIPGSCRILTEQYVRWEILPRLRSFDTTRDSAPVLRRETRRLKTIRDLYSFIDASGHEFATVPQRVLDQFATRCSPADRGQLSPFLRWARGQGATRVRIQPHRTNGVAPATGDTDRWRHVRTLLADENLPLKVRVGGLLILLLGQQATRVVRLRLDDVRVHEDVVEITLGEDPVALPRVAGELISRLRAERMDSRNASEWLFVGASRGQHLYGSSLRSALRNAGVPVGAGRVSALLHLARTVPAPILADLLGLSATAAANWSEAAARSWSDYPRIRTTSQ
;
A
#
# COMPACT_ATOMS: atom_id res chain seq x y z
N MET A 1 -84.69 -8.04 6.07
CA MET A 1 -85.93 -7.41 5.60
C MET A 1 -86.97 -7.60 6.70
N VAL A 2 -87.47 -6.51 7.30
CA VAL A 2 -88.49 -6.57 8.36
C VAL A 2 -89.80 -6.12 7.72
N ALA A 3 -90.84 -6.95 7.79
CA ALA A 3 -92.17 -6.63 7.25
C ALA A 3 -92.70 -5.28 7.82
N PRO A 4 -93.42 -4.47 7.02
CA PRO A 4 -93.97 -3.21 7.51
C PRO A 4 -94.94 -3.47 8.67
N LEU A 5 -94.67 -2.86 9.82
CA LEU A 5 -95.52 -2.96 11.01
C LEU A 5 -96.89 -2.35 10.70
N THR A 6 -97.97 -3.04 11.06
CA THR A 6 -99.32 -2.46 11.02
C THR A 6 -99.40 -1.27 11.99
N VAL A 7 -100.25 -0.28 11.68
CA VAL A 7 -100.41 0.93 12.52
C VAL A 7 -100.77 0.56 13.97
N GLY A 8 -101.52 -0.52 14.18
CA GLY A 8 -101.86 -1.06 15.51
C GLY A 8 -100.65 -1.61 16.29
N ASP A 9 -99.73 -2.31 15.62
CA ASP A 9 -98.52 -2.84 16.24
C ASP A 9 -97.52 -1.74 16.60
N LEU A 10 -97.41 -0.72 15.75
CA LEU A 10 -96.60 0.44 16.04
C LEU A 10 -97.12 1.20 17.27
N ARG A 11 -98.45 1.39 17.36
CA ARG A 11 -99.10 2.04 18.51
C ARG A 11 -98.83 1.28 19.81
N ARG A 12 -98.97 -0.05 19.81
CA ARG A 12 -98.66 -0.90 20.98
C ARG A 12 -97.19 -0.78 21.43
N ARG A 13 -96.23 -0.85 20.49
CA ARG A 13 -94.80 -0.74 20.81
C ARG A 13 -94.43 0.64 21.37
N LEU A 14 -95.01 1.70 20.82
CA LEU A 14 -94.81 3.07 21.29
C LEU A 14 -95.40 3.29 22.68
N SER A 15 -96.59 2.74 22.97
CA SER A 15 -97.19 2.81 24.31
C SER A 15 -96.33 2.11 25.36
N VAL A 16 -95.79 0.94 25.07
CA VAL A 16 -94.90 0.22 26.00
C VAL A 16 -93.60 0.99 26.27
N LEU A 17 -92.97 1.54 25.23
CA LEU A 17 -91.77 2.37 25.37
C LEU A 17 -92.06 3.67 26.14
N ALA A 18 -93.18 4.33 25.85
CA ALA A 18 -93.58 5.55 26.52
C ALA A 18 -93.91 5.31 28.00
N ASN A 19 -94.64 4.23 28.31
CA ASN A 19 -94.94 3.85 29.69
C ASN A 19 -93.67 3.58 30.48
N ALA A 20 -92.73 2.80 29.93
CA ALA A 20 -91.46 2.50 30.59
C ALA A 20 -90.59 3.76 30.83
N LEU A 21 -90.65 4.75 29.94
CA LEU A 21 -89.96 6.04 30.11
C LEU A 21 -90.66 6.96 31.12
N MET A 22 -92.00 6.97 31.15
CA MET A 22 -92.79 7.68 32.17
C MET A 22 -92.49 7.11 33.55
N GLU A 23 -92.50 5.79 33.66
CA GLU A 23 -92.18 5.00 34.84
C GLU A 23 -90.73 5.16 35.33
N ALA A 24 -89.81 5.51 34.44
CA ALA A 24 -88.40 5.78 34.74
C ALA A 24 -88.11 7.26 35.09
N GLY A 25 -89.14 8.10 35.18
CA GLY A 25 -88.99 9.50 35.59
C GLY A 25 -88.70 10.47 34.45
N SER A 26 -89.12 10.19 33.21
CA SER A 26 -88.96 11.14 32.09
C SER A 26 -89.52 12.54 32.35
N GLY A 27 -90.51 12.68 33.25
CA GLY A 27 -91.00 13.98 33.75
C GLY A 27 -91.81 14.80 32.73
N LEU A 28 -92.09 14.25 31.54
CA LEU A 28 -92.80 14.92 30.46
C LEU A 28 -94.11 14.20 30.09
N PRO A 29 -95.13 14.90 29.54
CA PRO A 29 -96.38 14.27 29.15
C PRO A 29 -96.20 13.15 28.12
N ALA A 30 -96.99 12.08 28.21
CA ALA A 30 -96.89 10.91 27.33
C ALA A 30 -96.87 11.25 25.82
N ALA A 31 -97.61 12.28 25.40
CA ALA A 31 -97.62 12.75 24.02
C ALA A 31 -96.26 13.32 23.56
N VAL A 32 -95.51 13.97 24.45
CA VAL A 32 -94.16 14.49 24.19
C VAL A 32 -93.17 13.33 24.12
N VAL A 33 -93.28 12.37 25.03
CA VAL A 33 -92.45 11.14 25.05
C VAL A 33 -92.61 10.34 23.75
N VAL A 34 -93.84 10.10 23.30
CA VAL A 34 -94.10 9.38 22.03
C VAL A 34 -93.54 10.14 20.83
N ARG A 35 -93.71 11.48 20.79
CA ARG A 35 -93.17 12.33 19.72
C ARG A 35 -91.65 12.26 19.66
N ASP A 36 -90.98 12.33 20.79
CA ASP A 36 -89.51 12.27 20.85
C ASP A 36 -88.99 10.87 20.53
N ILE A 37 -89.67 9.80 20.96
CA ILE A 37 -89.35 8.43 20.50
C ILE A 37 -89.35 8.38 18.97
N LEU A 38 -90.41 8.85 18.32
CA LEU A 38 -90.55 8.84 16.86
C LEU A 38 -89.48 9.67 16.15
N ARG A 39 -89.08 10.81 16.72
CA ARG A 39 -88.05 11.69 16.14
C ARG A 39 -86.63 11.15 16.27
N ILE A 40 -86.33 10.49 17.39
CA ILE A 40 -84.96 10.07 17.72
C ILE A 40 -84.64 8.67 17.18
N THR A 41 -85.66 7.85 16.89
CA THR A 41 -85.45 6.42 16.55
C THR A 41 -86.04 6.01 15.21
N SER A 42 -85.21 5.39 14.38
CA SER A 42 -85.65 4.66 13.18
C SER A 42 -86.55 3.47 13.53
N PRO A 43 -87.35 2.93 12.58
CA PRO A 43 -88.17 1.74 12.80
C PRO A 43 -87.37 0.53 13.35
N LEU A 44 -86.15 0.33 12.84
CA LEU A 44 -85.23 -0.72 13.29
C LEU A 44 -84.72 -0.49 14.72
N GLN A 45 -84.39 0.76 15.07
CA GLN A 45 -83.99 1.11 16.44
C GLN A 45 -85.15 0.91 17.43
N ARG A 46 -86.38 1.28 17.06
CA ARG A 46 -87.59 1.04 17.87
C ARG A 46 -87.82 -0.45 18.11
N ALA A 47 -87.71 -1.27 17.06
CA ALA A 47 -87.85 -2.71 17.18
C ALA A 47 -86.79 -3.33 18.11
N ARG A 48 -85.53 -2.88 18.00
CA ARG A 48 -84.43 -3.34 18.88
C ARG A 48 -84.61 -2.88 20.33
N LEU A 49 -84.97 -1.61 20.54
CA LEU A 49 -85.28 -1.07 21.87
C LEU A 49 -86.44 -1.82 22.53
N PHE A 50 -87.51 -2.07 21.78
CA PHE A 50 -88.66 -2.84 22.26
C PHE A 50 -88.30 -4.29 22.58
N ALA A 51 -87.50 -4.95 21.75
CA ALA A 51 -87.01 -6.30 22.02
C ALA A 51 -86.12 -6.35 23.28
N GLU A 52 -85.28 -5.34 23.48
CA GLU A 52 -84.45 -5.22 24.68
C GLU A 52 -85.30 -4.95 25.93
N LEU A 53 -86.31 -4.08 25.84
CA LEU A 53 -87.24 -3.78 26.92
C LEU A 53 -88.07 -5.00 27.33
N ARG A 54 -88.46 -5.85 26.37
CA ARG A 54 -89.12 -7.15 26.66
C ARG A 54 -88.22 -8.08 27.47
N ARG A 55 -86.92 -8.07 27.21
CA ARG A 55 -85.93 -8.88 27.97
C ARG A 55 -85.60 -8.25 29.31
N ARG A 56 -85.62 -6.92 29.40
CA ARG A 56 -85.26 -6.12 30.57
C ARG A 56 -86.27 -4.99 30.77
N PRO A 57 -87.39 -5.25 31.49
CA PRO A 57 -88.43 -4.25 31.72
C PRO A 57 -87.92 -3.01 32.48
N THR A 58 -86.87 -3.17 33.28
CA THR A 58 -86.23 -2.11 34.08
C THR A 58 -85.12 -1.35 33.34
N LEU A 59 -84.98 -1.51 32.01
CA LEU A 59 -83.87 -0.97 31.20
C LEU A 59 -83.57 0.53 31.42
N PHE A 60 -84.59 1.35 31.68
CA PHE A 60 -84.45 2.80 31.90
C PHE A 60 -84.36 3.18 33.38
N ARG A 61 -84.54 2.22 34.30
CA ARG A 61 -84.47 2.40 35.76
C ARG A 61 -83.16 1.89 36.36
N ASP A 62 -82.55 0.87 35.76
CA ASP A 62 -81.35 0.22 36.28
C ASP A 62 -80.09 1.07 36.07
N GLU A 63 -79.57 1.64 37.16
CA GLU A 63 -78.35 2.45 37.17
C GLU A 63 -77.07 1.63 36.98
N GLN A 64 -77.11 0.33 37.27
CA GLN A 64 -75.91 -0.49 37.36
C GLN A 64 -75.53 -1.18 36.04
N GLN A 65 -76.46 -1.32 35.09
CA GLN A 65 -76.17 -1.94 33.78
C GLN A 65 -76.69 -1.11 32.60
N PRO A 66 -75.85 -0.29 31.96
CA PRO A 66 -76.28 0.47 30.81
C PRO A 66 -76.48 -0.51 29.64
N GLY A 67 -77.69 -0.54 29.06
CA GLY A 67 -78.11 -1.52 28.05
C GLY A 67 -77.27 -1.54 26.76
N THR A 68 -77.83 -2.00 25.64
CA THR A 68 -77.10 -1.94 24.35
C THR A 68 -76.64 -0.52 24.01
N ALA A 69 -75.58 -0.36 23.21
CA ALA A 69 -75.11 0.96 22.78
C ALA A 69 -76.21 1.77 22.07
N ALA A 70 -77.19 1.10 21.45
CA ALA A 70 -78.38 1.72 20.90
C ALA A 70 -79.31 2.27 21.98
N ALA A 71 -79.59 1.50 23.05
CA ALA A 71 -80.37 1.95 24.18
C ALA A 71 -79.73 3.15 24.90
N GLN A 72 -78.42 3.10 25.13
CA GLN A 72 -77.69 4.19 25.77
C GLN A 72 -77.70 5.49 24.96
N ARG A 73 -77.49 5.41 23.64
CA ARG A 73 -77.60 6.59 22.75
C ARG A 73 -79.00 7.17 22.76
N PHE A 74 -80.01 6.31 22.82
CA PHE A 74 -81.40 6.72 22.90
C PHE A 74 -81.69 7.44 24.22
N THR A 75 -81.27 6.90 25.37
CA THR A 75 -81.37 7.54 26.68
C THR A 75 -80.70 8.92 26.69
N LEU A 76 -79.47 9.02 26.18
CA LEU A 76 -78.75 10.31 26.11
C LEU A 76 -79.47 11.33 25.21
N ALA A 77 -80.06 10.88 24.10
CA ALA A 77 -80.82 11.76 23.21
C ALA A 77 -82.14 12.26 23.85
N LEU A 78 -82.76 11.47 24.73
CA LEU A 78 -83.91 11.93 25.53
C LEU A 78 -83.50 12.92 26.62
N ILE A 79 -82.40 12.67 27.33
CA ILE A 79 -81.86 13.61 28.33
C ILE A 79 -81.55 14.97 27.69
N ALA A 80 -80.93 14.98 26.51
CA ALA A 80 -80.66 16.21 25.76
C ALA A 80 -81.93 17.00 25.37
N ARG A 81 -83.11 16.38 25.42
CA ARG A 81 -84.42 17.01 25.17
C ARG A 81 -85.20 17.33 26.44
N GLY A 82 -84.55 17.23 27.61
CA GLY A 82 -85.13 17.58 28.90
C GLY A 82 -85.89 16.46 29.61
N HIS A 83 -85.79 15.22 29.15
CA HIS A 83 -86.36 14.08 29.89
C HIS A 83 -85.51 13.79 31.13
N GLY A 84 -86.15 13.63 32.29
CA GLY A 84 -85.53 13.40 33.61
C GLY A 84 -84.87 12.04 33.83
N LEU A 85 -84.28 11.46 32.79
CA LEU A 85 -83.60 10.16 32.86
C LEU A 85 -82.15 10.33 33.35
N ARG A 86 -81.63 9.31 34.04
CA ARG A 86 -80.21 9.28 34.41
C ARG A 86 -79.34 8.82 33.23
N PRO A 87 -78.19 9.47 32.96
CA PRO A 87 -77.32 9.06 31.87
C PRO A 87 -76.61 7.74 32.22
N PRO A 88 -76.33 6.89 31.21
CA PRO A 88 -75.55 5.67 31.42
C PRO A 88 -74.17 6.01 31.98
N ARG A 89 -73.66 5.20 32.91
CA ARG A 89 -72.35 5.40 33.55
C ARG A 89 -71.40 4.25 33.25
N CYS A 90 -70.11 4.57 33.17
CA CYS A 90 -69.05 3.57 33.09
C CYS A 90 -68.92 2.84 34.44
N SER A 91 -68.99 1.50 34.44
CA SER A 91 -68.85 0.67 35.66
C SER A 91 -67.50 0.83 36.37
N ARG A 92 -66.47 1.30 35.66
CA ARG A 92 -65.12 1.50 36.24
C ARG A 92 -64.82 2.92 36.71
N CYS A 93 -65.19 3.94 35.94
CA CYS A 93 -64.82 5.33 36.27
C CYS A 93 -66.01 6.23 36.63
N GLY A 94 -67.24 5.70 36.62
CA GLY A 94 -68.45 6.45 36.93
C GLY A 94 -68.82 7.53 35.92
N ARG A 95 -67.98 7.80 34.90
CA ARG A 95 -68.24 8.85 33.91
C ARG A 95 -69.54 8.57 33.17
N GLU A 96 -70.40 9.57 33.17
CA GLU A 96 -71.66 9.60 32.42
C GLU A 96 -71.39 9.68 30.91
N GLY A 97 -72.11 8.89 30.14
CA GLY A 97 -71.97 8.80 28.69
C GLY A 97 -71.90 7.36 28.19
N LEU A 98 -71.50 7.21 26.92
CA LEU A 98 -71.62 5.94 26.20
C LEU A 98 -70.59 4.90 26.68
N ALA A 99 -71.06 3.85 27.36
CA ALA A 99 -70.28 2.72 27.85
C ALA A 99 -70.54 1.48 26.97
N LYS A 100 -69.71 1.29 25.95
CA LYS A 100 -69.95 0.31 24.87
C LYS A 100 -69.42 -1.08 25.15
N HIS A 101 -68.41 -1.21 26.00
CA HIS A 101 -67.62 -2.44 26.14
C HIS A 101 -68.00 -3.18 27.41
N HIS A 102 -68.04 -4.50 27.40
CA HIS A 102 -68.31 -5.28 28.59
C HIS A 102 -67.06 -5.38 29.48
N ASP A 103 -67.25 -5.32 30.80
CA ASP A 103 -66.18 -5.57 31.78
C ASP A 103 -66.03 -7.05 32.16
N GLY A 104 -66.94 -7.92 31.71
CA GLY A 104 -66.95 -9.36 32.01
C GLY A 104 -67.70 -9.74 33.29
N ALA A 105 -68.05 -8.77 34.15
CA ALA A 105 -68.80 -8.96 35.40
C ALA A 105 -70.25 -8.45 35.31
N GLY A 106 -70.73 -8.15 34.11
CA GLY A 106 -72.08 -7.68 33.83
C GLY A 106 -72.22 -6.16 33.67
N GLY A 107 -71.18 -5.37 33.98
CA GLY A 107 -71.14 -3.93 33.76
C GLY A 107 -70.58 -3.52 32.39
N LYS A 108 -70.57 -2.22 32.11
CA LYS A 108 -69.98 -1.67 30.87
C LYS A 108 -68.97 -0.55 31.09
N LEU A 109 -67.92 -0.60 30.28
CA LEU A 109 -66.80 0.33 30.25
C LEU A 109 -66.94 1.35 29.11
N CYS A 110 -66.53 2.59 29.40
CA CYS A 110 -66.26 3.59 28.38
C CYS A 110 -64.98 3.24 27.58
N ASN A 111 -64.82 3.87 26.41
CA ASN A 111 -63.65 3.67 25.54
C ASN A 111 -62.30 3.87 26.28
N PRO A 112 -62.11 4.93 27.09
CA PRO A 112 -60.89 5.10 27.88
C PRO A 112 -60.64 3.95 28.88
N CYS A 113 -61.67 3.54 29.61
CA CYS A 113 -61.55 2.48 30.62
C CYS A 113 -61.24 1.11 30.01
N VAL A 114 -61.88 0.74 28.88
CA VAL A 114 -61.54 -0.52 28.20
C VAL A 114 -60.13 -0.48 27.62
N SER A 115 -59.68 0.68 27.14
CA SER A 115 -58.32 0.85 26.61
C SER A 115 -57.28 0.67 27.71
N LEU A 116 -57.58 1.11 28.94
CA LEU A 116 -56.74 0.85 30.12
C LEU A 116 -56.77 -0.62 30.58
N VAL A 117 -57.92 -1.31 30.47
CA VAL A 117 -58.00 -2.75 30.80
C VAL A 117 -57.23 -3.58 29.76
N ARG A 118 -57.31 -3.21 28.48
CA ARG A 118 -56.69 -3.94 27.35
C ARG A 118 -55.29 -3.46 26.99
N ALA A 119 -54.77 -2.42 27.65
CA ALA A 119 -53.42 -1.92 27.39
C ALA A 119 -52.38 -3.02 27.67
N PRO A 120 -51.49 -3.32 26.71
CA PRO A 120 -50.35 -4.19 26.92
C PRO A 120 -49.50 -3.70 28.10
N VAL A 121 -48.89 -4.65 28.81
CA VAL A 121 -48.01 -4.34 29.94
C VAL A 121 -46.62 -3.98 29.40
N CYS A 122 -46.03 -2.90 29.90
CA CYS A 122 -44.64 -2.57 29.63
C CYS A 122 -43.74 -3.71 30.12
N VAL A 123 -42.95 -4.30 29.23
CA VAL A 123 -42.08 -5.44 29.54
C VAL A 123 -41.04 -5.12 30.62
N MET A 124 -40.62 -3.85 30.72
CA MET A 124 -39.57 -3.44 31.67
C MET A 124 -40.08 -3.08 33.06
N CYS A 125 -41.17 -2.32 33.17
CA CYS A 125 -41.61 -1.79 34.46
C CYS A 125 -42.96 -2.32 34.93
N GLY A 126 -43.59 -3.23 34.17
CA GLY A 126 -44.85 -3.86 34.55
C GLY A 126 -46.07 -2.92 34.54
N ARG A 127 -45.91 -1.64 34.18
CA ARG A 127 -47.04 -0.69 34.12
C ARG A 127 -47.88 -0.98 32.87
N ARG A 128 -49.21 -0.92 33.02
CA ARG A 128 -50.19 -0.97 31.92
C ARG A 128 -50.26 0.37 31.18
N ASP A 129 -49.15 0.72 30.55
CA ASP A 129 -48.97 1.88 29.70
C ASP A 129 -48.04 1.49 28.55
N HIS A 130 -48.49 1.68 27.32
CA HIS A 130 -47.69 1.39 26.13
C HIS A 130 -47.70 2.60 25.19
N ARG A 131 -46.51 3.01 24.75
CA ARG A 131 -46.35 4.02 23.69
C ARG A 131 -45.46 3.54 22.56
N TYR A 132 -44.55 2.61 22.85
CA TYR A 132 -43.58 2.10 21.90
C TYR A 132 -43.68 0.58 21.82
N ARG A 133 -43.48 0.05 20.60
CA ARG A 133 -43.57 -1.37 20.30
C ARG A 133 -42.37 -1.77 19.45
N THR A 134 -41.65 -2.81 19.86
CA THR A 134 -40.55 -3.37 19.05
C THR A 134 -41.10 -4.24 17.93
N ARG A 135 -40.24 -4.54 16.95
CA ARG A 135 -40.58 -5.42 15.82
C ARG A 135 -41.00 -6.81 16.29
N ASP A 136 -40.45 -7.28 17.40
CA ASP A 136 -40.74 -8.58 18.01
C ASP A 136 -42.02 -8.57 18.87
N GLY A 137 -42.75 -7.46 18.88
CA GLY A 137 -44.03 -7.34 19.56
C GLY A 137 -43.96 -6.96 21.05
N ALA A 138 -42.77 -6.69 21.60
CA ALA A 138 -42.66 -6.23 22.98
C ALA A 138 -43.13 -4.77 23.13
N HIS A 139 -43.85 -4.49 24.21
CA HIS A 139 -44.44 -3.18 24.49
C HIS A 139 -43.66 -2.47 25.60
N TYR A 140 -43.40 -1.17 25.42
CA TYR A 140 -42.69 -0.33 26.38
C TYR A 140 -43.45 0.98 26.64
N CYS A 141 -43.42 1.45 27.89
CA CYS A 141 -43.84 2.81 28.22
C CYS A 141 -42.78 3.83 27.77
N ALA A 142 -43.13 5.12 27.73
CA ALA A 142 -42.21 6.16 27.27
C ALA A 142 -40.89 6.21 28.05
N SER A 143 -40.93 6.12 29.38
CA SER A 143 -39.72 6.20 30.21
C SER A 143 -38.79 5.01 29.98
N CYS A 144 -39.34 3.80 29.89
CA CYS A 144 -38.56 2.58 29.68
C CYS A 144 -38.09 2.41 28.23
N TRP A 145 -38.78 3.01 27.25
CA TRP A 145 -38.34 2.99 25.86
C TRP A 145 -36.93 3.58 25.71
N TRP A 146 -36.69 4.73 26.33
CA TRP A 146 -35.40 5.43 26.25
C TRP A 146 -34.23 4.68 26.91
N THR A 147 -34.51 3.63 27.68
CA THR A 147 -33.49 2.75 28.26
C THR A 147 -33.27 1.47 27.44
N THR A 148 -34.09 1.21 26.43
CA THR A 148 -33.89 0.07 25.51
C THR A 148 -32.85 0.40 24.44
N PRO A 149 -32.14 -0.59 23.85
CA PRO A 149 -31.22 -0.35 22.74
C PRO A 149 -31.85 0.39 21.55
N ALA A 150 -33.11 0.06 21.22
CA ALA A 150 -33.85 0.71 20.15
C ALA A 150 -34.18 2.18 20.48
N GLY A 151 -34.69 2.47 21.68
CA GLY A 151 -34.96 3.84 22.10
C GLY A 151 -33.70 4.68 22.33
N VAL A 152 -32.58 4.10 22.77
CA VAL A 152 -31.28 4.79 22.84
C VAL A 152 -30.80 5.18 21.43
N SER A 153 -30.97 4.31 20.45
CA SER A 153 -30.62 4.59 19.04
C SER A 153 -31.50 5.70 18.45
N GLU A 154 -32.82 5.64 18.67
CA GLU A 154 -33.76 6.66 18.21
C GLU A 154 -33.50 8.03 18.88
N ARG A 155 -33.18 8.03 20.19
CA ARG A 155 -32.77 9.26 20.90
C ARG A 155 -31.48 9.84 20.35
N ALA A 156 -30.51 8.98 20.01
CA ALA A 156 -29.28 9.42 19.37
C ALA A 156 -29.54 10.03 17.98
N ALA A 157 -30.49 9.49 17.21
CA ALA A 157 -30.88 10.03 15.92
C ALA A 157 -31.57 11.41 16.04
N LEU A 158 -32.48 11.58 17.01
CA LEU A 158 -33.11 12.87 17.31
C LEU A 158 -32.08 13.93 17.74
N ASN A 159 -31.18 13.57 18.66
CA ASN A 159 -30.08 14.44 19.07
C ASN A 159 -29.16 14.82 17.89
N ALA A 160 -28.95 13.91 16.93
CA ALA A 160 -28.15 14.18 15.73
C ALA A 160 -28.85 15.17 14.78
N LEU A 161 -30.18 15.09 14.64
CA LEU A 161 -30.97 16.05 13.84
C LEU A 161 -30.94 17.45 14.46
N GLU A 162 -31.13 17.58 15.78
CA GLU A 162 -31.01 18.86 16.49
C GLU A 162 -29.60 19.43 16.37
N ALA A 163 -28.57 18.59 16.50
CA ALA A 163 -27.18 19.01 16.32
C ALA A 163 -26.90 19.53 14.89
N ARG A 164 -27.50 18.91 13.85
CA ARG A 164 -27.40 19.38 12.46
C ARG A 164 -28.12 20.72 12.24
N ALA A 165 -29.30 20.90 12.83
CA ALA A 165 -30.04 22.16 12.76
C ALA A 165 -29.24 23.31 13.42
N LEU A 166 -28.63 23.06 14.58
CA LEU A 166 -27.78 24.02 15.27
C LEU A 166 -26.50 24.35 14.48
N GLN A 167 -25.87 23.36 13.86
CA GLN A 167 -24.71 23.58 12.98
C GLN A 167 -25.08 24.47 11.79
N THR A 168 -26.22 24.21 11.15
CA THR A 168 -26.71 24.99 10.00
C THR A 168 -26.89 26.46 10.38
N ARG A 169 -27.52 26.74 11.54
CA ARG A 169 -27.67 28.12 12.05
C ARG A 169 -26.32 28.82 12.27
N ARG A 170 -25.33 28.11 12.82
CA ARG A 170 -23.98 28.67 13.04
C ARG A 170 -23.25 28.96 11.73
N VAL A 171 -23.36 28.08 10.73
CA VAL A 171 -22.79 28.31 9.40
C VAL A 171 -23.43 29.54 8.76
N VAL A 172 -24.76 29.68 8.83
CA VAL A 172 -25.48 30.85 8.30
C VAL A 172 -25.02 32.13 9.00
N PHE A 173 -24.87 32.12 10.33
CA PHE A 173 -24.34 33.26 11.08
C PHE A 173 -22.95 33.66 10.59
N ILE A 174 -21.99 32.73 10.61
CA ILE A 174 -20.60 33.00 10.21
C ILE A 174 -20.56 33.50 8.75
N THR A 175 -21.31 32.85 7.86
CA THR A 175 -21.36 33.21 6.44
C THR A 175 -21.85 34.64 6.24
N ARG A 176 -22.94 35.03 6.93
CA ARG A 176 -23.47 36.41 6.87
C ARG A 176 -22.47 37.42 7.41
N THR A 177 -21.82 37.12 8.54
CA THR A 177 -20.86 38.03 9.18
C THR A 177 -19.62 38.26 8.30
N VAL A 178 -19.15 37.23 7.59
CA VAL A 178 -18.05 37.32 6.63
C VAL A 178 -18.49 38.01 5.33
N ALA A 179 -19.68 37.70 4.81
CA ALA A 179 -20.22 38.32 3.59
C ALA A 179 -20.44 39.82 3.74
N ALA A 180 -20.74 40.30 4.95
CA ALA A 180 -20.84 41.73 5.23
C ALA A 180 -19.49 42.48 5.17
N ARG A 181 -18.36 41.77 5.06
CA ARG A 181 -17.00 42.34 5.20
C ARG A 181 -16.07 42.01 4.03
N CYS A 182 -16.54 41.29 3.01
CA CYS A 182 -15.75 40.98 1.82
C CYS A 182 -16.63 40.85 0.58
N ASP A 183 -16.01 40.99 -0.59
CA ASP A 183 -16.65 40.87 -1.90
C ASP A 183 -16.82 39.41 -2.39
N ALA A 184 -16.53 38.43 -1.53
CA ALA A 184 -16.60 37.03 -1.90
C ALA A 184 -18.05 36.55 -2.09
N PRO A 185 -18.34 35.75 -3.14
CA PRO A 185 -19.67 35.17 -3.32
C PRO A 185 -19.99 34.22 -2.16
N LEU A 186 -21.28 34.15 -1.78
CA LEU A 186 -21.74 33.31 -0.66
C LEU A 186 -21.27 31.85 -0.79
N THR A 187 -21.17 31.31 -2.00
CA THR A 187 -20.66 29.96 -2.26
C THR A 187 -19.20 29.79 -1.83
N SER A 188 -18.34 30.78 -2.12
CA SER A 188 -16.94 30.80 -1.68
C SER A 188 -16.81 30.95 -0.17
N ILE A 189 -17.67 31.75 0.46
CA ILE A 189 -17.68 31.94 1.92
C ILE A 189 -18.17 30.68 2.62
N VAL A 190 -19.28 30.08 2.19
CA VAL A 190 -19.79 28.81 2.74
C VAL A 190 -18.73 27.72 2.59
N ARG A 191 -18.09 27.63 1.42
CA ARG A 191 -16.97 26.70 1.20
C ARG A 191 -15.81 26.98 2.15
N ALA A 192 -15.45 28.24 2.38
CA ALA A 192 -14.38 28.66 3.30
C ALA A 192 -14.71 28.35 4.76
N VAL A 193 -15.98 28.47 5.17
CA VAL A 193 -16.45 28.15 6.54
C VAL A 193 -16.52 26.64 6.75
N LEU A 194 -16.87 25.86 5.73
CA LEU A 194 -17.01 24.40 5.83
C LEU A 194 -15.66 23.65 5.68
N THR A 195 -14.72 24.14 4.86
CA THR A 195 -13.42 23.46 4.61
C THR A 195 -12.54 23.26 5.86
N PRO A 196 -12.39 24.21 6.80
CA PRO A 196 -11.59 24.01 8.00
C PRO A 196 -12.35 23.34 9.15
N VAL A 197 -13.67 23.10 9.02
CA VAL A 197 -14.54 22.79 10.16
C VAL A 197 -15.10 21.37 10.10
N THR A 198 -14.52 20.48 10.92
CA THR A 198 -14.98 19.09 11.05
C THR A 198 -15.94 18.85 12.23
N SER A 199 -16.29 19.89 13.02
CA SER A 199 -17.18 19.73 14.17
C SER A 199 -18.00 20.98 14.53
N GLY A 200 -19.22 20.76 15.03
CA GLY A 200 -20.08 21.84 15.54
C GLY A 200 -19.49 22.62 16.73
N ARG A 201 -18.48 22.07 17.44
CA ARG A 201 -17.72 22.79 18.48
C ARG A 201 -16.87 23.91 17.88
N VAL A 202 -16.25 23.67 16.72
CA VAL A 202 -15.44 24.70 16.04
C VAL A 202 -16.33 25.84 15.54
N LEU A 203 -17.49 25.53 14.96
CA LEU A 203 -18.48 26.56 14.60
C LEU A 203 -18.93 27.37 15.82
N ALA A 204 -19.14 26.72 16.97
CA ALA A 204 -19.50 27.43 18.20
C ALA A 204 -18.40 28.39 18.69
N VAL A 205 -17.13 28.01 18.54
CA VAL A 205 -15.99 28.85 18.87
C VAL A 205 -15.90 30.04 17.92
N MET A 206 -16.02 29.82 16.61
CA MET A 206 -16.04 30.92 15.63
C MET A 206 -17.18 31.91 15.88
N VAL A 207 -18.39 31.41 16.16
CA VAL A 207 -19.55 32.26 16.49
C VAL A 207 -19.24 33.12 17.71
N ARG A 208 -18.75 32.53 18.80
CA ARG A 208 -18.36 33.28 20.01
C ARG A 208 -17.24 34.30 19.75
N GLU A 209 -16.25 33.94 18.93
CA GLU A 209 -15.17 34.87 18.55
C GLU A 209 -15.70 36.07 17.75
N LEU A 210 -16.60 35.83 16.80
CA LEU A 210 -17.24 36.88 15.99
C LEU A 210 -18.25 37.72 16.78
N GLU A 211 -18.93 37.13 17.76
CA GLU A 211 -19.81 37.85 18.68
C GLU A 211 -19.01 38.73 19.64
N ALA A 212 -17.90 38.23 20.18
CA ALA A 212 -17.03 38.98 21.09
C ALA A 212 -16.25 40.09 20.39
N TYR A 213 -15.85 39.88 19.13
CA TYR A 213 -15.06 40.82 18.34
C TYR A 213 -15.59 40.89 16.89
N PRO A 214 -16.62 41.71 16.63
CA PRO A 214 -17.22 41.82 15.29
C PRO A 214 -16.22 42.20 14.19
N ASP A 215 -15.21 43.01 14.53
CA ASP A 215 -14.22 43.53 13.58
C ASP A 215 -12.92 42.73 13.54
N ILE A 216 -12.94 41.51 14.10
CA ILE A 216 -11.78 40.61 14.10
C ILE A 216 -11.32 40.21 12.68
N LEU A 217 -12.21 40.32 11.69
CA LEU A 217 -11.93 39.98 10.30
C LEU A 217 -11.21 41.10 9.52
N THR A 218 -11.28 42.33 10.03
CA THR A 218 -10.82 43.56 9.37
C THR A 218 -9.76 44.28 10.18
N VAL A 219 -10.04 44.62 11.43
CA VAL A 219 -9.17 45.51 12.25
C VAL A 219 -8.11 44.72 13.02
N ASN A 220 -8.50 43.60 13.65
CA ASN A 220 -7.62 42.84 14.56
C ASN A 220 -7.53 41.34 14.22
N PRO A 221 -7.15 40.95 12.99
CA PRO A 221 -7.11 39.54 12.58
C PRO A 221 -6.09 38.70 13.36
N GLY A 222 -5.12 39.33 14.03
CA GLY A 222 -4.18 38.66 14.94
C GLY A 222 -4.83 38.04 16.19
N LEU A 223 -6.06 38.44 16.53
CA LEU A 223 -6.85 37.84 17.61
C LEU A 223 -7.69 36.65 17.14
N ALA A 224 -7.89 36.50 15.82
CA ALA A 224 -8.73 35.44 15.28
C ALA A 224 -8.18 34.07 15.67
N GLY A 225 -9.06 33.19 16.15
CA GLY A 225 -8.71 31.80 16.41
C GLY A 225 -8.33 31.07 15.12
N ARG A 226 -7.62 29.95 15.26
CA ARG A 226 -7.06 29.18 14.12
C ARG A 226 -8.05 28.99 12.97
N SER A 227 -9.29 28.69 13.27
CA SER A 227 -10.30 28.37 12.27
C SER A 227 -10.80 29.61 11.52
N LEU A 228 -11.03 30.76 12.19
CA LEU A 228 -11.32 32.02 11.50
C LEU A 228 -10.14 32.48 10.63
N GLN A 229 -8.91 32.29 11.11
CA GLN A 229 -7.72 32.59 10.30
C GLN A 229 -7.63 31.72 9.03
N GLN A 230 -8.20 30.51 9.03
CA GLN A 230 -8.26 29.66 7.84
C GLN A 230 -9.32 30.16 6.85
N VAL A 231 -10.48 30.62 7.33
CA VAL A 231 -11.51 31.27 6.51
C VAL A 231 -10.93 32.51 5.81
N ILE A 232 -10.28 33.40 6.58
CA ILE A 232 -9.65 34.62 6.03
C ILE A 232 -8.60 34.27 4.97
N ARG A 233 -7.70 33.32 5.27
CA ARG A 233 -6.67 32.89 4.30
C ARG A 233 -7.25 32.28 3.03
N PHE A 234 -8.31 31.48 3.16
CA PHE A 234 -8.96 30.86 2.02
C PHE A 234 -9.53 31.92 1.08
N LEU A 235 -10.23 32.92 1.62
CA LEU A 235 -10.86 33.96 0.83
C LEU A 235 -9.84 34.94 0.22
N VAL A 236 -8.88 35.42 1.01
CA VAL A 236 -7.81 36.29 0.50
C VAL A 236 -6.95 35.57 -0.53
N GLY A 237 -6.67 34.27 -0.34
CA GLY A 237 -5.90 33.47 -1.30
C GLY A 237 -6.62 33.23 -2.64
N GLN A 238 -7.93 33.47 -2.71
CA GLN A 238 -8.71 33.46 -3.95
C GLN A 238 -8.82 34.86 -4.59
N GLY A 239 -8.19 35.88 -4.00
CA GLY A 239 -8.17 37.25 -4.52
C GLY A 239 -9.28 38.17 -4.01
N PHE A 240 -10.15 37.69 -3.12
CA PHE A 240 -11.25 38.49 -2.55
C PHE A 240 -10.73 39.57 -1.59
N GLN A 241 -11.32 40.76 -1.65
CA GLN A 241 -10.95 41.97 -0.92
C GLN A 241 -11.79 42.15 0.35
N GLY A 242 -11.31 43.00 1.27
CA GLY A 242 -12.02 43.37 2.50
C GLY A 242 -11.63 42.60 3.76
N LEU A 243 -10.87 41.49 3.65
CA LEU A 243 -10.35 40.74 4.79
C LEU A 243 -8.84 40.97 4.96
N ILE A 244 -8.38 41.12 6.20
CA ILE A 244 -6.95 41.32 6.49
C ILE A 244 -6.33 40.02 7.00
N LEU A 245 -5.22 39.59 6.38
CA LEU A 245 -4.47 38.41 6.85
C LEU A 245 -3.89 38.64 8.25
N PRO A 246 -4.10 37.72 9.20
CA PRO A 246 -3.48 37.76 10.52
C PRO A 246 -1.95 37.85 10.42
N ARG A 247 -1.35 38.90 11.01
CA ARG A 247 0.09 39.06 11.16
C ARG A 247 0.53 38.60 12.55
N CYS A 248 1.64 37.89 12.62
CA CYS A 248 2.23 37.57 13.91
C CYS A 248 2.75 38.86 14.57
N PRO A 249 2.29 39.23 15.79
CA PRO A 249 2.70 40.49 16.44
C PRO A 249 4.18 40.54 16.83
N ARG A 250 4.91 39.40 16.74
CA ARG A 250 6.35 39.32 17.06
C ARG A 250 7.26 39.39 15.83
N CYS A 251 6.82 38.86 14.68
CA CYS A 251 7.68 38.79 13.49
C CYS A 251 7.05 39.36 12.22
N GLY A 252 5.83 39.90 12.30
CA GLY A 252 5.11 40.51 11.17
C GLY A 252 4.60 39.53 10.11
N ARG A 253 5.04 38.26 10.12
CA ARG A 253 4.64 37.24 9.14
C ARG A 253 3.13 37.02 9.09
N ASN A 254 2.57 37.05 7.88
CA ASN A 254 1.17 36.77 7.56
C ASN A 254 0.97 35.53 6.67
N ASP A 255 2.05 34.97 6.13
CA ASP A 255 2.09 33.77 5.28
C ASP A 255 1.81 32.46 6.04
N VAL A 256 1.79 32.49 7.37
CA VAL A 256 1.62 31.33 8.25
C VAL A 256 0.45 31.48 9.21
N VAL A 257 -0.30 30.40 9.43
CA VAL A 257 -1.30 30.32 10.51
C VAL A 257 -0.62 30.59 11.86
N LEU A 258 -1.33 31.26 12.77
CA LEU A 258 -0.90 31.59 14.12
C LEU A 258 -1.62 30.65 15.12
N PRO A 259 -1.17 29.39 15.28
CA PRO A 259 -1.95 28.37 15.99
C PRO A 259 -1.90 28.46 17.51
N LEU A 260 -0.98 29.26 18.08
CA LEU A 260 -0.66 29.22 19.50
C LEU A 260 -0.99 30.56 20.16
N ARG A 261 -1.60 30.54 21.35
CA ARG A 261 -2.01 31.75 22.08
C ARG A 261 -1.00 32.04 23.20
N SER A 262 -0.56 33.29 23.32
CA SER A 262 0.34 33.78 24.36
C SER A 262 -0.08 35.20 24.74
N ALA A 263 -0.25 35.50 26.03
CA ALA A 263 -0.67 36.82 26.53
C ALA A 263 -1.86 37.46 25.76
N GLY A 264 -2.87 36.66 25.41
CA GLY A 264 -4.09 37.13 24.73
C GLY A 264 -4.03 37.19 23.20
N VAL A 265 -2.85 37.10 22.57
CA VAL A 265 -2.67 37.16 21.10
C VAL A 265 -2.25 35.81 20.51
N HIS A 266 -2.48 35.61 19.20
CA HIS A 266 -2.01 34.42 18.49
C HIS A 266 -0.61 34.64 17.87
N LEU A 267 0.29 33.69 18.06
CA LEU A 267 1.67 33.69 17.58
C LEU A 267 1.95 32.60 16.56
N CYS A 268 2.94 32.83 15.69
CA CYS A 268 3.45 31.80 14.80
C CYS A 268 4.27 30.77 15.60
N GLY A 269 4.37 29.54 15.10
CA GLY A 269 5.08 28.46 15.81
C GLY A 269 6.57 28.72 16.05
N ALA A 270 7.20 29.63 15.30
CA ALA A 270 8.59 30.04 15.54
C ALA A 270 8.68 31.03 16.70
N CYS A 271 7.88 32.10 16.70
CA CYS A 271 7.87 33.10 17.77
C CYS A 271 7.42 32.53 19.10
N HIS A 272 6.39 31.69 19.11
CA HIS A 272 5.96 31.00 20.34
C HIS A 272 7.08 30.10 20.89
N ARG A 273 7.79 29.36 20.02
CA ARG A 273 8.93 28.55 20.46
C ARG A 273 10.04 29.41 21.05
N ARG A 274 10.37 30.56 20.46
CA ARG A 274 11.38 31.48 21.02
C ARG A 274 10.95 32.01 22.39
N GLU A 275 9.71 32.48 22.52
CA GLU A 275 9.16 33.02 23.78
C GLU A 275 9.12 31.97 24.90
N HIS A 276 8.93 30.70 24.54
CA HIS A 276 8.88 29.58 25.48
C HIS A 276 10.16 28.73 25.47
N SER A 277 11.23 29.23 24.85
CA SER A 277 12.52 28.53 24.90
C SER A 277 13.21 28.86 26.22
N THR A 278 13.69 27.83 26.87
CA THR A 278 14.46 27.94 28.13
C THR A 278 15.73 27.11 27.97
N ALA A 279 16.77 27.48 28.71
CA ALA A 279 17.97 26.65 28.77
C ALA A 279 17.63 25.28 29.36
N CYS A 280 18.18 24.22 28.76
CA CYS A 280 18.19 22.89 29.37
C CYS A 280 19.02 22.96 30.66
N GLU A 281 18.43 22.59 31.79
CA GLU A 281 19.10 22.66 33.08
C GLU A 281 20.34 21.74 33.18
N GLN A 282 20.48 20.77 32.28
CA GLN A 282 21.63 19.85 32.26
C GLN A 282 22.72 20.22 31.23
N CYS A 283 22.35 20.73 30.05
CA CYS A 283 23.32 20.95 28.96
C CYS A 283 23.32 22.40 28.43
N GLY A 284 22.57 23.30 29.03
CA GLY A 284 22.50 24.72 28.67
C GLY A 284 21.80 25.02 27.34
N ARG A 285 21.51 24.01 26.50
CA ARG A 285 20.93 24.23 25.18
C ARG A 285 19.54 24.85 25.27
N VAL A 286 19.36 26.03 24.67
CA VAL A 286 18.09 26.77 24.65
C VAL A 286 17.13 26.14 23.63
N LEU A 287 16.04 25.57 24.15
CA LEU A 287 15.04 24.84 23.37
C LEU A 287 13.65 25.10 23.99
N ALA A 288 12.58 24.85 23.22
CA ALA A 288 11.23 24.79 23.79
C ALA A 288 11.07 23.48 24.59
N LEU A 289 11.45 23.53 25.88
CA LEU A 289 11.44 22.39 26.78
C LEU A 289 10.10 22.25 27.50
N ARG A 290 9.70 21.01 27.74
CA ARG A 290 8.56 20.71 28.62
C ARG A 290 9.08 20.45 30.04
N PRO A 291 8.35 20.88 31.08
CA PRO A 291 8.68 20.48 32.44
C PRO A 291 8.51 18.97 32.57
N GLN A 292 9.51 18.33 33.19
CA GLN A 292 9.49 16.93 33.55
C GLN A 292 8.66 16.72 34.82
N SER A 293 8.39 15.46 35.18
CA SER A 293 7.65 15.12 36.41
C SER A 293 8.34 15.57 37.69
N ASP A 294 9.66 15.78 37.65
CA ASP A 294 10.48 16.31 38.76
C ASP A 294 10.58 17.85 38.74
N GLY A 295 9.83 18.53 37.85
CA GLY A 295 9.83 19.98 37.69
C GLY A 295 10.97 20.55 36.84
N ARG A 296 12.02 19.76 36.54
CA ARG A 296 13.16 20.21 35.74
C ARG A 296 12.79 20.38 34.28
N ARG A 297 13.49 21.28 33.58
CA ARG A 297 13.37 21.46 32.12
C ARG A 297 14.59 20.87 31.41
N LEU A 298 14.44 19.63 30.95
CA LEU A 298 15.48 18.88 30.27
C LEU A 298 15.18 18.68 28.77
N CYS A 299 16.21 18.74 27.93
CA CYS A 299 16.10 18.36 26.51
C CYS A 299 15.95 16.84 26.37
N ALA A 300 15.37 16.36 25.27
CA ALA A 300 15.06 14.94 25.09
C ALA A 300 16.29 14.01 25.27
N ALA A 301 17.48 14.45 24.88
CA ALA A 301 18.71 13.68 25.07
C ALA A 301 19.15 13.63 26.55
N CYS A 302 19.04 14.75 27.28
CA CYS A 302 19.33 14.80 28.70
C CYS A 302 18.27 14.06 29.53
N ASP A 303 17.00 14.16 29.15
CA ASP A 303 15.89 13.44 29.76
C ASP A 303 16.04 11.92 29.61
N GLN A 304 16.46 11.45 28.44
CA GLN A 304 16.78 10.03 28.22
C GLN A 304 17.88 9.51 29.12
N ARG A 305 18.80 10.37 29.58
CA ARG A 305 19.92 10.03 30.48
C ARG A 305 19.64 10.35 31.94
N ASN A 306 18.50 10.98 32.25
CA ASN A 306 18.16 11.37 33.61
C ASN A 306 18.02 10.12 34.50
N PRO A 307 18.83 9.97 35.57
CA PRO A 307 18.73 8.84 36.49
C PRO A 307 17.34 8.68 37.11
N ALA A 308 16.58 9.77 37.28
CA ALA A 308 15.19 9.72 37.79
C ALA A 308 14.25 8.88 36.90
N ASN A 309 14.57 8.75 35.62
CA ASN A 309 13.84 7.94 34.65
C ASN A 309 14.33 6.48 34.57
N HIS A 310 15.32 6.09 35.39
CA HIS A 310 15.90 4.74 35.41
C HIS A 310 15.58 4.03 36.73
N ARG A 311 15.07 2.80 36.64
CA ARG A 311 14.79 1.94 37.80
C ARG A 311 15.02 0.48 37.43
N VAL A 312 15.05 -0.38 38.45
CA VAL A 312 15.06 -1.83 38.25
C VAL A 312 13.72 -2.25 37.64
N CYS A 313 13.76 -2.85 36.45
CA CYS A 313 12.55 -3.31 35.77
C CYS A 313 11.94 -4.52 36.49
N SER A 314 10.66 -4.44 36.90
CA SER A 314 9.95 -5.56 37.53
C SER A 314 9.82 -6.81 36.63
N GLY A 315 9.90 -6.65 35.31
CA GLY A 315 9.83 -7.76 34.35
C GLY A 315 11.14 -8.54 34.17
N CYS A 316 12.28 -7.87 33.98
CA CYS A 316 13.56 -8.53 33.67
C CYS A 316 14.68 -8.27 34.69
N GLY A 317 14.42 -7.52 35.76
CA GLY A 317 15.41 -7.18 36.80
C GLY A 317 16.52 -6.23 36.36
N ARG A 318 16.58 -5.80 35.09
CA ARG A 318 17.63 -4.89 34.61
C ARG A 318 17.37 -3.46 35.07
N PHE A 319 18.40 -2.80 35.59
CA PHE A 319 18.39 -1.36 35.82
C PHE A 319 18.46 -0.63 34.48
N GLY A 320 17.44 0.16 34.18
CA GLY A 320 17.34 0.83 32.88
C GLY A 320 16.19 1.81 32.84
N ARG A 321 16.05 2.49 31.69
CA ARG A 321 14.99 3.48 31.50
C ARG A 321 13.61 2.83 31.64
N VAL A 322 12.79 3.38 32.52
CA VAL A 322 11.39 2.99 32.70
C VAL A 322 10.59 3.46 31.50
N ALA A 323 9.91 2.53 30.83
CA ALA A 323 8.99 2.83 29.74
C ALA A 323 7.58 3.08 30.25
N VAL A 324 7.15 2.34 31.27
CA VAL A 324 5.85 2.52 31.94
C VAL A 324 5.96 2.11 33.41
N ASN A 325 5.17 2.74 34.29
CA ASN A 325 4.93 2.25 35.65
C ASN A 325 3.58 1.51 35.66
N LYS A 326 3.58 0.24 36.06
CA LYS A 326 2.37 -0.53 36.35
C LYS A 326 2.24 -0.73 37.86
N ASP A 327 1.10 -1.26 38.31
CA ASP A 327 0.87 -1.60 39.72
C ASP A 327 1.88 -2.64 40.24
N THR A 328 2.38 -3.51 39.35
CA THR A 328 3.47 -4.48 39.62
C THR A 328 4.87 -3.86 39.61
N GLY A 329 4.97 -2.53 39.44
CA GLY A 329 6.22 -1.76 39.37
C GLY A 329 6.64 -1.34 37.95
N PRO A 330 7.81 -0.68 37.83
CA PRO A 330 8.31 -0.11 36.57
C PRO A 330 8.72 -1.20 35.56
N LEU A 331 8.35 -1.03 34.29
CA LEU A 331 8.75 -1.92 33.20
C LEU A 331 9.63 -1.17 32.19
N CYS A 332 10.69 -1.83 31.73
CA CYS A 332 11.52 -1.33 30.64
C CYS A 332 10.82 -1.50 29.28
N GLY A 333 11.30 -0.80 28.24
CA GLY A 333 10.68 -0.84 26.91
C GLY A 333 10.67 -2.21 26.23
N GLN A 334 11.54 -3.14 26.66
CA GLN A 334 11.54 -4.52 26.18
C GLN A 334 10.52 -5.41 26.91
N CYS A 335 10.30 -5.17 28.20
CA CYS A 335 9.32 -5.94 29.01
C CYS A 335 7.90 -5.37 28.89
N TYR A 336 7.76 -4.13 28.46
CA TYR A 336 6.46 -3.53 28.23
C TYR A 336 5.82 -4.10 26.96
N VAL A 337 4.76 -4.88 27.16
CA VAL A 337 3.84 -5.28 26.09
C VAL A 337 2.67 -4.29 26.08
N PRO A 338 2.49 -3.51 24.99
CA PRO A 338 1.35 -2.62 24.88
C PRO A 338 0.04 -3.42 24.83
N PRO A 339 -1.06 -2.92 25.41
CA PRO A 339 -2.35 -3.59 25.31
C PRO A 339 -2.75 -3.78 23.84
N SER A 340 -3.18 -5.00 23.53
CA SER A 340 -3.72 -5.33 22.21
C SER A 340 -5.15 -4.82 22.09
N HIS A 341 -5.46 -4.21 20.95
CA HIS A 341 -6.84 -3.88 20.58
C HIS A 341 -7.15 -4.45 19.21
N THR A 342 -8.44 -4.53 18.88
CA THR A 342 -8.91 -4.95 17.56
C THR A 342 -8.49 -3.92 16.51
N CYS A 343 -7.82 -4.38 15.45
CA CYS A 343 -7.51 -3.54 14.31
C CYS A 343 -8.74 -3.40 13.40
N ASP A 344 -9.21 -2.17 13.18
CA ASP A 344 -10.39 -1.88 12.36
C ASP A 344 -10.22 -2.18 10.85
N ARG A 345 -9.02 -2.57 10.42
CA ARG A 345 -8.72 -2.93 9.03
C ARG A 345 -8.64 -4.43 8.80
N CYS A 346 -7.90 -5.16 9.65
CA CYS A 346 -7.69 -6.60 9.48
C CYS A 346 -8.44 -7.46 10.49
N GLY A 347 -9.16 -6.88 11.45
CA GLY A 347 -9.89 -7.58 12.52
C GLY A 347 -9.00 -8.24 13.58
N GLY A 348 -7.69 -8.39 13.34
CA GLY A 348 -6.76 -9.01 14.27
C GLY A 348 -6.54 -8.21 15.55
N SER A 349 -6.31 -8.92 16.66
CA SER A 349 -5.92 -8.34 17.95
C SER A 349 -4.41 -8.12 18.01
N ALA A 350 -3.98 -6.86 18.11
CA ALA A 350 -2.57 -6.49 18.19
C ALA A 350 -2.39 -5.09 18.81
N PRO A 351 -1.18 -4.73 19.27
CA PRO A 351 -0.86 -3.35 19.62
C PRO A 351 -1.19 -2.37 18.48
N ILE A 352 -1.94 -1.32 18.81
CA ILE A 352 -2.34 -0.28 17.85
C ILE A 352 -1.18 0.69 17.63
N ALA A 353 -0.75 0.79 16.37
CA ALA A 353 0.36 1.65 15.98
C ALA A 353 -0.09 3.07 15.60
N SER A 354 -1.32 3.24 15.13
CA SER A 354 -1.86 4.54 14.73
C SER A 354 -3.39 4.57 14.81
N ARG A 355 -3.94 5.78 14.95
CA ARG A 355 -5.37 6.05 14.83
C ARG A 355 -5.60 7.06 13.70
N ILE A 356 -6.16 6.62 12.58
CA ILE A 356 -6.40 7.44 11.39
C ILE A 356 -7.91 7.52 11.15
N GLY A 357 -8.45 8.74 11.03
CA GLY A 357 -9.89 8.94 10.78
C GLY A 357 -10.79 8.30 11.86
N GLY A 358 -10.35 8.30 13.12
CA GLY A 358 -11.07 7.68 14.24
C GLY A 358 -10.94 6.16 14.36
N ARG A 359 -10.26 5.49 13.43
CA ARG A 359 -10.05 4.03 13.44
C ARG A 359 -8.65 3.64 13.87
N SER A 360 -8.53 2.52 14.58
CA SER A 360 -7.30 1.95 15.14
C SER A 360 -6.67 0.92 14.19
N HIS A 361 -5.38 1.11 13.89
CA HIS A 361 -4.63 0.24 12.98
C HIS A 361 -3.43 -0.40 13.67
N CYS A 362 -3.28 -1.72 13.55
CA CYS A 362 -2.06 -2.41 13.97
C CYS A 362 -0.87 -1.97 13.10
N LEU A 363 0.36 -2.23 13.54
CA LEU A 363 1.57 -1.80 12.83
C LEU A 363 1.63 -2.30 11.38
N ARG A 364 1.20 -3.54 11.12
CA ARG A 364 1.16 -4.11 9.77
C ARG A 364 0.19 -3.34 8.86
N CYS A 365 -1.04 -3.14 9.30
CA CYS A 365 -2.07 -2.40 8.56
C CYS A 365 -1.68 -0.94 8.35
N TYR A 366 -1.13 -0.30 9.38
CA TYR A 366 -0.62 1.07 9.30
C TYR A 366 0.54 1.18 8.29
N ASN A 367 1.47 0.23 8.27
CA ASN A 367 2.55 0.18 7.28
C ASN A 367 2.03 0.00 5.86
N GLN A 368 1.03 -0.87 5.65
CA GLN A 368 0.41 -0.99 4.34
C GLN A 368 -0.27 0.32 3.91
N LEU A 369 -1.02 0.97 4.80
CA LEU A 369 -1.70 2.23 4.50
C LEU A 369 -0.76 3.38 4.09
N ARG A 370 0.45 3.42 4.63
CA ARG A 370 1.43 4.50 4.34
C ARG A 370 2.42 4.16 3.22
N SER A 371 2.48 2.89 2.79
CA SER A 371 3.52 2.41 1.87
C SER A 371 2.97 1.76 0.61
N ARG A 372 1.66 1.52 0.50
CA ARG A 372 1.03 0.94 -0.69
C ARG A 372 -0.10 1.85 -1.20
N PRO A 373 0.17 2.67 -2.22
CA PRO A 373 -0.88 3.38 -2.94
C PRO A 373 -1.87 2.39 -3.56
N ALA A 374 -3.14 2.79 -3.62
CA ALA A 374 -4.20 2.04 -4.26
C ALA A 374 -5.09 3.00 -5.04
N VAL A 375 -5.81 2.49 -6.04
CA VAL A 375 -6.83 3.25 -6.76
C VAL A 375 -7.90 3.65 -5.75
N CYS A 376 -8.11 4.95 -5.61
CA CYS A 376 -9.09 5.48 -4.67
C CYS A 376 -10.51 5.21 -5.20
N PRO A 377 -11.39 4.55 -4.44
CA PRO A 377 -12.78 4.32 -4.87
C PRO A 377 -13.65 5.59 -4.84
N GLY A 378 -13.09 6.74 -4.46
CA GLY A 378 -13.77 8.05 -4.51
C GLY A 378 -13.44 8.83 -5.78
N CYS A 379 -12.15 9.00 -6.10
CA CYS A 379 -11.69 9.83 -7.22
C CYS A 379 -11.04 9.07 -8.38
N GLY A 380 -10.83 7.75 -8.26
CA GLY A 380 -10.18 6.94 -9.30
C GLY A 380 -8.65 7.10 -9.38
N ASP A 381 -8.05 8.07 -8.68
CA ASP A 381 -6.59 8.27 -8.68
C ASP A 381 -5.84 7.22 -7.85
N LEU A 382 -4.61 6.89 -8.25
CA LEU A 382 -3.66 6.14 -7.43
C LEU A 382 -3.15 7.00 -6.26
N ARG A 383 -3.60 6.70 -5.04
CA ARG A 383 -3.38 7.52 -3.82
C ARG A 383 -3.15 6.66 -2.58
N LEU A 384 -2.77 7.27 -1.44
CA LEU A 384 -2.77 6.56 -0.16
C LEU A 384 -4.20 6.49 0.40
N VAL A 385 -4.82 5.32 0.25
CA VAL A 385 -6.20 5.04 0.65
C VAL A 385 -6.26 4.66 2.13
N ALA A 386 -6.04 5.63 3.01
CA ALA A 386 -5.87 5.42 4.46
C ALA A 386 -6.98 5.97 5.35
N TYR A 387 -7.93 6.69 4.78
CA TYR A 387 -8.95 7.40 5.53
C TYR A 387 -10.29 6.70 5.36
N TRP A 388 -10.99 6.45 6.45
CA TRP A 388 -12.32 5.85 6.39
C TRP A 388 -13.37 6.92 6.12
N HIS A 389 -14.14 6.76 5.04
CA HIS A 389 -15.21 7.67 4.64
C HIS A 389 -16.32 6.89 3.92
N VAL A 390 -17.58 7.05 4.36
CA VAL A 390 -18.78 6.38 3.79
C VAL A 390 -18.55 4.88 3.55
N ASP A 391 -18.31 4.18 4.66
CA ASP A 391 -18.14 2.73 4.75
C ASP A 391 -17.03 2.10 3.89
N ARG A 392 -16.05 2.88 3.46
CA ARG A 392 -14.86 2.40 2.77
C ARG A 392 -13.62 3.22 3.07
N TYR A 393 -12.46 2.69 2.71
CA TYR A 393 -11.23 3.47 2.71
C TYR A 393 -11.13 4.31 1.43
N VAL A 394 -10.77 5.59 1.57
CA VAL A 394 -10.52 6.54 0.47
C VAL A 394 -9.22 7.33 0.70
N CYS A 395 -8.79 8.08 -0.31
CA CYS A 395 -7.65 8.99 -0.19
C CYS A 395 -7.94 10.19 0.72
N ALA A 396 -6.89 10.91 1.14
CA ALA A 396 -7.03 12.08 2.00
C ALA A 396 -7.99 13.13 1.40
N GLY A 397 -7.90 13.40 0.10
CA GLY A 397 -8.77 14.34 -0.60
C GLY A 397 -10.24 13.92 -0.59
N CYS A 398 -10.54 12.66 -0.88
CA CYS A 398 -11.90 12.11 -0.86
C CYS A 398 -12.49 11.97 0.55
N ALA A 399 -11.64 11.89 1.58
CA ALA A 399 -12.07 11.93 2.98
C ALA A 399 -12.10 13.35 3.55
N GLU A 400 -11.77 14.37 2.74
CA GLU A 400 -11.64 15.77 3.17
C GLU A 400 -10.69 15.96 4.36
N MET A 401 -9.69 15.09 4.47
CA MET A 401 -8.69 15.11 5.53
C MET A 401 -7.36 15.64 4.99
N PRO A 402 -6.54 16.32 5.82
CA PRO A 402 -5.20 16.68 5.41
C PRO A 402 -4.40 15.41 5.11
N ALA A 403 -3.64 15.42 4.01
CA ALA A 403 -2.75 14.34 3.61
C ALA A 403 -1.52 14.24 4.54
N HIS A 404 -1.72 13.90 5.82
CA HIS A 404 -0.66 13.69 6.81
C HIS A 404 0.30 12.58 6.41
N LEU A 405 -0.17 11.67 5.55
CA LEU A 405 0.64 10.61 4.95
C LEU A 405 1.40 11.04 3.69
N ALA A 406 1.20 12.25 3.15
CA ALA A 406 2.01 12.75 2.04
C ALA A 406 3.46 13.06 2.48
N CYS A 407 4.38 13.01 1.52
CA CYS A 407 5.77 13.40 1.72
C CYS A 407 5.88 14.84 2.21
N ARG A 408 6.71 15.12 3.24
CA ARG A 408 6.89 16.50 3.72
C ARG A 408 7.65 17.41 2.74
N ARG A 409 8.42 16.85 1.82
CA ARG A 409 9.25 17.59 0.84
C ARG A 409 8.51 17.84 -0.46
N CYS A 410 8.17 16.78 -1.20
CA CYS A 410 7.51 16.89 -2.51
C CYS A 410 5.97 16.77 -2.46
N ARG A 411 5.38 16.54 -1.28
CA ARG A 411 3.93 16.30 -1.10
C ARG A 411 3.37 15.10 -1.87
N SER A 412 4.21 14.23 -2.44
CA SER A 412 3.74 13.01 -3.09
C SER A 412 3.12 12.03 -2.09
N GLU A 413 2.12 11.29 -2.57
CA GLU A 413 1.53 10.14 -1.89
C GLU A 413 2.15 8.81 -2.37
N SER A 414 3.39 8.85 -2.88
CA SER A 414 4.15 7.66 -3.23
C SER A 414 4.65 6.92 -1.98
N VAL A 415 5.25 5.73 -2.18
CA VAL A 415 5.70 4.84 -1.10
C VAL A 415 6.50 5.60 -0.04
N ARG A 416 6.00 5.68 1.20
CA ARG A 416 6.77 6.33 2.28
C ARG A 416 7.83 5.41 2.87
N MET A 417 8.96 6.04 3.20
CA MET A 417 9.96 5.47 4.11
C MET A 417 9.93 6.22 5.45
N ASN A 418 9.90 5.47 6.56
CA ASN A 418 9.95 5.99 7.94
C ASN A 418 8.88 7.04 8.35
N GLY A 419 7.86 7.28 7.51
CA GLY A 419 6.70 8.12 7.85
C GLY A 419 6.93 9.63 7.71
N VAL A 420 8.02 10.07 7.09
CA VAL A 420 8.34 11.50 6.91
C VAL A 420 8.62 11.89 5.45
N LEU A 421 9.34 11.07 4.70
CA LEU A 421 9.63 11.30 3.27
C LEU A 421 9.07 10.16 2.40
N CYS A 422 8.83 10.44 1.12
CA CYS A 422 8.62 9.37 0.14
C CYS A 422 9.97 8.71 -0.16
N SER A 423 9.93 7.54 -0.78
CA SER A 423 11.11 6.77 -1.17
C SER A 423 12.11 7.61 -1.97
N ASP A 424 11.64 8.47 -2.88
CA ASP A 424 12.51 9.20 -3.80
C ASP A 424 13.19 10.39 -3.10
N CYS A 425 12.43 11.15 -2.30
CA CYS A 425 13.02 12.20 -1.47
C CYS A 425 13.97 11.64 -0.40
N ALA A 426 13.66 10.47 0.17
CA ALA A 426 14.55 9.79 1.08
C ALA A 426 15.81 9.30 0.37
N GLN A 427 15.69 8.74 -0.84
CA GLN A 427 16.83 8.30 -1.65
C GLN A 427 17.77 9.46 -1.94
N SER A 428 17.23 10.62 -2.37
CA SER A 428 18.02 11.85 -2.51
C SER A 428 18.80 12.15 -1.24
N GLU A 429 18.15 12.20 -0.08
CA GLU A 429 18.83 12.54 1.18
C GLU A 429 19.92 11.52 1.56
N TYR A 430 19.67 10.22 1.40
CA TYR A 430 20.65 9.19 1.74
C TYR A 430 21.81 9.12 0.74
N VAL A 431 21.55 9.33 -0.56
CA VAL A 431 22.59 9.39 -1.59
C VAL A 431 23.44 10.64 -1.40
N ASP A 432 22.82 11.80 -1.18
CA ASP A 432 23.54 13.06 -0.93
C ASP A 432 24.48 12.89 0.28
N LYS A 433 23.96 12.29 1.37
CA LYS A 433 24.76 12.01 2.57
C LYS A 433 25.90 11.02 2.31
N LEU A 434 25.69 10.00 1.47
CA LEU A 434 26.70 9.01 1.13
C LEU A 434 27.87 9.62 0.34
N LEU A 435 27.56 10.57 -0.55
CA LEU A 435 28.52 11.21 -1.46
C LEU A 435 29.10 12.50 -0.90
N SER A 436 28.74 12.87 0.33
CA SER A 436 29.22 14.09 0.97
C SER A 436 30.58 13.91 1.62
N GLY A 437 31.43 14.93 1.48
CA GLY A 437 32.71 15.02 2.17
C GLY A 437 32.56 15.39 3.65
N VAL A 438 33.70 15.67 4.30
CA VAL A 438 33.74 16.10 5.71
C VAL A 438 33.00 17.43 5.98
N ASP A 439 32.84 18.25 4.94
CA ASP A 439 32.11 19.52 4.95
C ASP A 439 30.59 19.35 4.79
N GLY A 440 30.11 18.12 4.58
CA GLY A 440 28.70 17.80 4.40
C GLY A 440 28.13 18.19 3.02
N ARG A 441 28.98 18.49 2.03
CA ARG A 441 28.56 18.76 0.65
C ARG A 441 28.95 17.60 -0.26
N VAL A 442 28.10 17.33 -1.26
CA VAL A 442 28.42 16.35 -2.31
C VAL A 442 29.66 16.80 -3.06
N ILE A 443 30.60 15.89 -3.23
CA ILE A 443 31.89 16.20 -3.83
C ILE A 443 31.73 16.21 -5.34
N PRO A 444 32.28 17.22 -6.05
CA PRO A 444 32.08 17.37 -7.49
C PRO A 444 32.42 16.11 -8.31
N ALA A 445 33.49 15.39 -7.94
CA ALA A 445 33.92 14.17 -8.63
C ALA A 445 32.89 13.02 -8.56
N LEU A 446 31.95 13.04 -7.60
CA LEU A 446 30.92 12.01 -7.41
C LEU A 446 29.52 12.47 -7.86
N GLU A 447 29.36 13.68 -8.38
CA GLU A 447 28.06 14.17 -8.89
C GLU A 447 27.51 13.34 -10.07
N PRO A 448 28.33 12.83 -11.00
CA PRO A 448 27.83 11.90 -12.03
C PRO A 448 27.25 10.63 -11.42
N LEU A 449 27.88 10.11 -10.36
CA LEU A 449 27.39 8.93 -9.63
C LEU A 449 26.08 9.23 -8.89
N ARG A 450 25.95 10.44 -8.34
CA ARG A 450 24.69 10.91 -7.74
C ARG A 450 23.55 10.82 -8.76
N THR A 451 23.75 11.34 -9.97
CA THR A 451 22.77 11.29 -11.05
C THR A 451 22.36 9.85 -11.37
N VAL A 452 23.34 8.96 -11.56
CA VAL A 452 23.10 7.53 -11.80
C VAL A 452 22.33 6.89 -10.63
N LEU A 453 22.61 7.24 -9.38
CA LEU A 453 21.92 6.64 -8.24
C LEU A 453 20.48 7.14 -8.07
N LEU A 454 20.17 8.37 -8.49
CA LEU A 454 18.84 8.98 -8.31
C LEU A 454 17.85 8.74 -9.45
N ASP A 455 18.34 8.36 -10.63
CA ASP A 455 17.51 8.33 -11.84
C ASP A 455 16.50 7.13 -11.91
N ASP A 456 16.51 6.17 -10.98
CA ASP A 456 15.54 5.06 -10.89
C ASP A 456 14.73 5.14 -9.58
N THR A 457 13.57 5.77 -9.72
CA THR A 457 12.55 5.94 -8.69
C THR A 457 11.81 4.65 -8.30
N ARG A 458 11.94 3.56 -9.08
CA ARG A 458 11.34 2.25 -8.74
C ARG A 458 12.26 1.42 -7.84
N ALA A 459 13.58 1.68 -7.88
CA ALA A 459 14.59 1.05 -7.03
C ALA A 459 14.93 1.85 -5.75
N SER A 460 14.24 2.95 -5.46
CA SER A 460 14.55 3.88 -4.36
C SER A 460 14.77 3.19 -3.01
N VAL A 461 13.93 2.22 -2.64
CA VAL A 461 14.04 1.49 -1.35
C VAL A 461 15.28 0.60 -1.31
N SER A 462 15.59 -0.11 -2.40
CA SER A 462 16.81 -0.92 -2.50
C SER A 462 18.06 -0.07 -2.49
N THR A 463 18.06 1.07 -3.20
CA THR A 463 19.16 2.03 -3.21
C THR A 463 19.41 2.58 -1.82
N ILE A 464 18.37 2.96 -1.07
CA ILE A 464 18.51 3.43 0.31
C ILE A 464 19.07 2.33 1.22
N THR A 465 18.52 1.11 1.11
CA THR A 465 18.98 -0.02 1.93
C THR A 465 20.46 -0.32 1.67
N TRP A 466 20.86 -0.29 0.40
CA TRP A 466 22.26 -0.44 0.00
C TRP A 466 23.13 0.75 0.44
N ALA A 467 22.68 1.98 0.30
CA ALA A 467 23.44 3.17 0.75
C ALA A 467 23.69 3.14 2.27
N LEU A 468 22.73 2.62 3.05
CA LEU A 468 22.83 2.54 4.50
C LEU A 468 23.73 1.40 5.00
N ARG A 469 23.71 0.24 4.34
CA ARG A 469 24.30 -1.01 4.88
C ARG A 469 25.25 -1.72 3.93
N GLY A 470 25.30 -1.30 2.67
CA GLY A 470 26.06 -1.95 1.62
C GLY A 470 27.56 -1.81 1.83
N ARG A 471 28.29 -2.91 1.60
CA ARG A 471 29.76 -2.90 1.59
C ARG A 471 30.31 -1.92 0.54
N GLY A 472 29.69 -1.85 -0.64
CA GLY A 472 30.06 -0.90 -1.68
C GLY A 472 29.85 0.56 -1.27
N ALA A 473 28.76 0.86 -0.55
CA ALA A 473 28.51 2.19 -0.02
C ALA A 473 29.60 2.63 0.96
N LYS A 474 30.13 1.74 1.81
CA LYS A 474 31.26 2.07 2.70
C LYS A 474 32.52 2.50 1.93
N VAL A 475 32.80 1.88 0.78
CA VAL A 475 33.92 2.26 -0.09
C VAL A 475 33.70 3.65 -0.66
N ILE A 476 32.50 3.93 -1.18
CA ILE A 476 32.14 5.25 -1.70
C ILE A 476 32.22 6.32 -0.59
N ALA A 477 31.77 6.01 0.63
CA ALA A 477 31.87 6.92 1.77
C ALA A 477 33.32 7.19 2.20
N ALA A 478 34.22 6.20 2.08
CA ALA A 478 35.65 6.40 2.31
C ALA A 478 36.26 7.29 1.22
N MET A 479 35.87 7.08 -0.04
CA MET A 479 36.26 7.97 -1.14
C MET A 479 35.76 9.39 -0.94
N ALA A 480 34.51 9.54 -0.49
CA ALA A 480 33.93 10.84 -0.24
C ALA A 480 34.63 11.58 0.92
N ARG A 481 35.03 10.88 1.98
CA ARG A 481 35.77 11.51 3.08
C ARG A 481 37.23 11.82 2.74
N GLY A 482 37.73 11.38 1.59
CA GLY A 482 39.13 11.53 1.21
C GLY A 482 40.05 10.44 1.78
N ASP A 483 39.52 9.46 2.52
CA ASP A 483 40.29 8.35 3.10
C ASP A 483 40.79 7.37 2.01
N LEU A 484 40.16 7.36 0.84
CA LEU A 484 40.48 6.50 -0.28
C LEU A 484 40.46 7.28 -1.60
N PRO A 485 41.50 7.24 -2.44
CA PRO A 485 41.49 7.91 -3.74
C PRO A 485 40.35 7.40 -4.64
N ILE A 486 39.73 8.29 -5.40
CA ILE A 486 38.76 7.92 -6.45
C ILE A 486 39.56 7.45 -7.66
N SER A 487 39.85 6.14 -7.74
CA SER A 487 40.66 5.57 -8.81
C SER A 487 40.30 4.10 -9.11
N ALA A 488 40.65 3.65 -10.32
CA ALA A 488 40.53 2.24 -10.72
C ALA A 488 41.33 1.31 -9.81
N ALA A 489 42.52 1.73 -9.37
CA ALA A 489 43.38 0.96 -8.46
C ALA A 489 42.72 0.77 -7.09
N SER A 490 42.14 1.83 -6.53
CA SER A 490 41.43 1.79 -5.25
C SER A 490 40.20 0.88 -5.31
N LEU A 491 39.42 0.93 -6.40
CA LEU A 491 38.31 0.01 -6.61
C LEU A 491 38.76 -1.44 -6.81
N ALA A 492 39.86 -1.67 -7.54
CA ALA A 492 40.38 -3.01 -7.82
C ALA A 492 40.79 -3.77 -6.55
N ALA A 493 41.27 -3.05 -5.53
CA ALA A 493 41.69 -3.60 -4.24
C ALA A 493 40.53 -3.98 -3.31
N VAL A 494 39.29 -3.57 -3.62
CA VAL A 494 38.14 -3.86 -2.76
C VAL A 494 37.83 -5.36 -2.75
N THR A 495 37.44 -5.88 -1.59
CA THR A 495 36.96 -7.25 -1.43
C THR A 495 35.58 -7.26 -0.77
N PRO A 496 34.70 -8.22 -1.09
CA PRO A 496 34.86 -9.32 -2.06
C PRO A 496 34.59 -8.91 -3.52
N GLU A 497 34.93 -9.80 -4.46
CA GLU A 497 34.88 -9.57 -5.91
C GLU A 497 33.51 -9.12 -6.44
N GLY A 498 32.41 -9.58 -5.83
CA GLY A 498 31.06 -9.14 -6.17
C GLY A 498 30.82 -7.65 -5.90
N VAL A 499 31.46 -7.09 -4.88
CA VAL A 499 31.37 -5.65 -4.57
C VAL A 499 32.11 -4.83 -5.62
N VAL A 500 33.31 -5.26 -6.03
CA VAL A 500 34.09 -4.60 -7.11
C VAL A 500 33.32 -4.59 -8.41
N THR A 501 32.69 -5.72 -8.77
CA THR A 501 31.94 -5.84 -10.04
C THR A 501 30.76 -4.87 -10.07
N HIS A 502 30.03 -4.78 -8.96
CA HIS A 502 28.91 -3.84 -8.83
C HIS A 502 29.37 -2.38 -8.83
N LEU A 503 30.38 -2.04 -8.03
CA LEU A 503 30.95 -0.68 -8.00
C LEU A 503 31.53 -0.29 -9.35
N GLY A 504 32.30 -1.16 -9.99
CA GLY A 504 32.85 -0.93 -11.32
C GLY A 504 31.78 -0.61 -12.35
N SER A 505 30.65 -1.33 -12.31
CA SER A 505 29.51 -1.03 -13.18
C SER A 505 28.91 0.35 -12.90
N LEU A 506 28.76 0.74 -11.63
CA LEU A 506 28.23 2.04 -11.24
C LEU A 506 29.17 3.20 -11.64
N PHE A 507 30.47 3.06 -11.38
CA PHE A 507 31.47 4.08 -11.73
C PHE A 507 31.65 4.21 -13.24
N HIS A 508 31.56 3.11 -13.98
CA HIS A 508 31.56 3.14 -15.44
C HIS A 508 30.29 3.79 -16.00
N ALA A 509 29.11 3.44 -15.49
CA ALA A 509 27.85 4.08 -15.88
C ALA A 509 27.82 5.57 -15.56
N ALA A 510 28.52 5.99 -14.50
CA ALA A 510 28.70 7.39 -14.12
C ALA A 510 29.80 8.10 -14.93
N GLY A 511 30.56 7.39 -15.78
CA GLY A 511 31.68 7.95 -16.54
C GLY A 511 32.88 8.37 -15.69
N ILE A 512 32.99 7.92 -14.44
CA ILE A 512 34.07 8.30 -13.52
C ILE A 512 35.32 7.44 -13.73
N ILE A 513 35.13 6.13 -13.97
CA ILE A 513 36.22 5.17 -14.20
C ILE A 513 35.87 4.28 -15.39
N ASP A 514 36.81 4.16 -16.33
CA ASP A 514 36.66 3.27 -17.47
C ASP A 514 36.71 1.79 -17.03
N ALA A 515 35.87 0.95 -17.64
CA ALA A 515 35.83 -0.48 -17.33
C ALA A 515 37.14 -1.19 -17.71
N SER A 516 37.85 -0.73 -18.74
CA SER A 516 39.16 -1.23 -19.15
C SER A 516 40.23 -0.90 -18.12
N ASP A 517 40.23 0.32 -17.56
CA ASP A 517 41.16 0.71 -16.51
C ASP A 517 40.97 -0.13 -15.24
N LEU A 518 39.71 -0.37 -14.86
CA LEU A 518 39.40 -1.25 -13.74
C LEU A 518 39.84 -2.70 -14.03
N LEU A 519 39.63 -3.22 -15.24
CA LEU A 519 40.09 -4.56 -15.63
C LEU A 519 41.62 -4.68 -15.54
N ILE A 520 42.35 -3.68 -16.03
CA ILE A 520 43.81 -3.63 -15.97
C ILE A 520 44.29 -3.59 -14.53
N ALA A 521 43.76 -2.67 -13.70
CA ALA A 521 44.13 -2.56 -12.29
C ALA A 521 43.87 -3.87 -11.52
N ARG A 522 42.74 -4.53 -11.79
CA ARG A 522 42.41 -5.84 -11.22
C ARG A 522 43.38 -6.93 -11.67
N TYR A 523 43.79 -6.94 -12.93
CA TYR A 523 44.76 -7.90 -13.43
C TYR A 523 46.14 -7.66 -12.83
N GLN A 524 46.58 -6.41 -12.73
CA GLN A 524 47.85 -6.03 -12.10
C GLN A 524 47.95 -6.51 -10.65
N LEU A 525 46.87 -6.44 -9.85
CA LEU A 525 46.86 -7.02 -8.50
C LEU A 525 47.08 -8.54 -8.50
N ARG A 526 46.56 -9.27 -9.50
CA ARG A 526 46.81 -10.72 -9.65
C ARG A 526 48.23 -11.00 -10.08
N VAL A 527 48.77 -10.18 -10.98
CA VAL A 527 50.17 -10.25 -11.41
C VAL A 527 51.09 -10.04 -10.21
N ALA A 528 50.87 -8.99 -9.42
CA ALA A 528 51.67 -8.70 -8.22
C ALA A 528 51.63 -9.83 -7.18
N ALA A 529 50.50 -10.54 -7.06
CA ALA A 529 50.37 -11.69 -6.17
C ALA A 529 51.08 -12.95 -6.69
N ILE A 530 51.11 -13.18 -8.01
CA ILE A 530 51.65 -14.41 -8.61
C ILE A 530 53.14 -14.28 -8.98
N MET A 531 53.60 -13.10 -9.38
CA MET A 531 54.97 -12.88 -9.86
C MET A 531 56.08 -13.29 -8.87
N PRO A 532 55.91 -13.12 -7.53
CA PRO A 532 56.91 -13.59 -6.56
C PRO A 532 57.10 -15.11 -6.56
N GLU A 533 56.06 -15.88 -6.93
CA GLU A 533 56.09 -17.35 -7.00
C GLU A 533 56.79 -17.87 -8.28
N ILE A 534 57.10 -16.99 -9.24
CA ILE A 534 57.80 -17.35 -10.46
C ILE A 534 59.31 -17.38 -10.20
N PRO A 535 60.03 -18.44 -10.64
CA PRO A 535 61.48 -18.51 -10.54
C PRO A 535 62.17 -17.26 -11.09
N GLY A 536 63.21 -16.80 -10.39
CA GLY A 536 63.89 -15.52 -10.70
C GLY A 536 64.38 -15.43 -12.15
N SER A 537 64.93 -16.52 -12.69
CA SER A 537 65.40 -16.63 -14.07
C SER A 537 64.30 -16.40 -15.12
N CYS A 538 63.03 -16.63 -14.76
CA CYS A 538 61.88 -16.56 -15.66
C CYS A 538 60.99 -15.33 -15.43
N ARG A 539 61.27 -14.53 -14.39
CA ARG A 539 60.42 -13.40 -13.96
C ARG A 539 60.38 -12.30 -15.01
N ILE A 540 61.55 -11.87 -15.51
CA ILE A 540 61.67 -10.80 -16.51
C ILE A 540 60.89 -11.15 -17.79
N LEU A 541 61.05 -12.38 -18.29
CA LEU A 541 60.34 -12.85 -19.49
C LEU A 541 58.81 -12.81 -19.28
N THR A 542 58.35 -13.18 -18.09
CA THR A 542 56.92 -13.15 -17.77
C THR A 542 56.38 -11.73 -17.64
N GLU A 543 57.14 -10.81 -17.04
CA GLU A 543 56.80 -9.40 -16.96
C GLU A 543 56.70 -8.75 -18.35
N GLN A 544 57.64 -9.05 -19.24
CA GLN A 544 57.60 -8.62 -20.64
C GLN A 544 56.36 -9.16 -21.35
N TYR A 545 56.04 -10.45 -21.18
CA TYR A 545 54.82 -11.03 -21.75
C TYR A 545 53.56 -10.32 -21.26
N VAL A 546 53.44 -10.10 -19.94
CA VAL A 546 52.31 -9.37 -19.36
C VAL A 546 52.22 -7.97 -19.96
N ARG A 547 53.33 -7.23 -19.99
CA ARG A 547 53.39 -5.84 -20.42
C ARG A 547 53.11 -5.65 -21.91
N TRP A 548 53.63 -6.53 -22.77
CA TRP A 548 53.59 -6.34 -24.22
C TRP A 548 52.47 -7.13 -24.92
N GLU A 549 52.03 -8.26 -24.35
CA GLU A 549 50.99 -9.09 -24.98
C GLU A 549 49.62 -9.00 -24.29
N ILE A 550 49.60 -8.90 -22.96
CA ILE A 550 48.34 -8.96 -22.20
C ILE A 550 47.77 -7.57 -21.99
N LEU A 551 48.53 -6.63 -21.41
CA LEU A 551 48.01 -5.29 -21.09
C LEU A 551 47.46 -4.54 -22.33
N PRO A 552 48.09 -4.55 -23.51
CA PRO A 552 47.53 -3.90 -24.70
C PRO A 552 46.19 -4.49 -25.15
N ARG A 553 46.01 -5.81 -25.01
CA ARG A 553 44.73 -6.48 -25.30
C ARG A 553 43.64 -6.15 -24.28
N LEU A 554 44.01 -5.93 -23.02
CA LEU A 554 43.06 -5.49 -21.99
C LEU A 554 42.64 -4.02 -22.19
N ARG A 555 43.54 -3.17 -22.71
CA ARG A 555 43.22 -1.77 -23.05
C ARG A 555 42.21 -1.66 -24.20
N SER A 556 42.31 -2.55 -25.19
CA SER A 556 41.40 -2.62 -26.34
C SER A 556 40.15 -3.46 -26.06
N PHE A 557 39.86 -3.77 -24.79
CA PHE A 557 38.71 -4.57 -24.43
C PHE A 557 37.40 -3.81 -24.68
N ASP A 558 36.48 -4.45 -25.40
CA ASP A 558 35.11 -3.98 -25.58
C ASP A 558 34.39 -3.98 -24.22
N THR A 559 34.26 -2.79 -23.63
CA THR A 559 33.71 -2.54 -22.29
C THR A 559 32.24 -2.92 -22.15
N THR A 560 31.54 -3.14 -23.26
CA THR A 560 30.16 -3.67 -23.25
C THR A 560 30.12 -5.14 -22.80
N ARG A 561 31.25 -5.84 -22.83
CA ARG A 561 31.34 -7.26 -22.46
C ARG A 561 31.67 -7.45 -20.98
N ASP A 562 31.24 -8.59 -20.43
CA ASP A 562 31.64 -9.02 -19.08
C ASP A 562 33.16 -9.21 -19.02
N SER A 563 33.83 -8.41 -18.19
CA SER A 563 35.28 -8.43 -18.02
C SER A 563 35.75 -9.56 -17.10
N ALA A 564 34.86 -10.14 -16.28
CA ALA A 564 35.24 -11.18 -15.32
C ALA A 564 35.73 -12.49 -15.98
N PRO A 565 35.12 -13.01 -17.06
CA PRO A 565 35.66 -14.13 -17.83
C PRO A 565 37.07 -13.87 -18.38
N VAL A 566 37.33 -12.66 -18.88
CA VAL A 566 38.64 -12.27 -19.41
C VAL A 566 39.67 -12.29 -18.29
N LEU A 567 39.37 -11.61 -17.17
CA LEU A 567 40.23 -11.60 -16.00
C LEU A 567 40.55 -13.02 -15.51
N ARG A 568 39.53 -13.89 -15.40
CA ARG A 568 39.71 -15.30 -15.00
C ARG A 568 40.60 -16.07 -15.97
N ARG A 569 40.41 -15.89 -17.28
CA ARG A 569 41.22 -16.55 -18.31
C ARG A 569 42.69 -16.13 -18.25
N GLU A 570 42.96 -14.82 -18.22
CA GLU A 570 44.33 -14.32 -18.18
C GLU A 570 45.02 -14.62 -16.84
N THR A 571 44.28 -14.62 -15.73
CA THR A 571 44.80 -15.06 -14.42
C THR A 571 45.12 -16.56 -14.44
N ARG A 572 44.24 -17.39 -15.02
CA ARG A 572 44.48 -18.82 -15.16
C ARG A 572 45.71 -19.09 -16.03
N ARG A 573 45.87 -18.37 -17.14
CA ARG A 573 47.07 -18.43 -17.98
C ARG A 573 48.34 -18.14 -17.18
N LEU A 574 48.36 -17.07 -16.40
CA LEU A 574 49.52 -16.71 -15.59
C LEU A 574 49.87 -17.80 -14.56
N LYS A 575 48.85 -18.39 -13.92
CA LYS A 575 49.04 -19.54 -13.01
C LYS A 575 49.61 -20.75 -13.73
N THR A 576 49.08 -21.11 -14.90
CA THR A 576 49.60 -22.24 -15.68
C THR A 576 51.03 -22.01 -16.15
N ILE A 577 51.41 -20.77 -16.47
CA ILE A 577 52.80 -20.40 -16.79
C ILE A 577 53.71 -20.61 -15.57
N ARG A 578 53.30 -20.12 -14.39
CA ARG A 578 54.02 -20.36 -13.12
C ARG A 578 54.18 -21.87 -12.86
N ASP A 579 53.10 -22.63 -12.98
CA ASP A 579 53.11 -24.09 -12.71
C ASP A 579 54.03 -24.84 -13.69
N LEU A 580 54.08 -24.40 -14.94
CA LEU A 580 55.03 -24.91 -15.93
C LEU A 580 56.47 -24.62 -15.51
N TYR A 581 56.79 -23.40 -15.09
CA TYR A 581 58.13 -23.06 -14.62
C TYR A 581 58.54 -23.87 -13.41
N SER A 582 57.67 -24.00 -12.40
CA SER A 582 57.95 -24.82 -11.22
C SER A 582 58.15 -26.29 -11.58
N PHE A 583 57.43 -26.82 -12.57
CA PHE A 583 57.61 -28.20 -13.03
C PHE A 583 58.94 -28.41 -13.75
N ILE A 584 59.34 -27.44 -14.58
CA ILE A 584 60.62 -27.47 -15.31
C ILE A 584 61.79 -27.42 -14.32
N ASP A 585 61.73 -26.52 -13.35
CA ASP A 585 62.74 -26.36 -12.30
C ASP A 585 62.84 -27.62 -11.43
N ALA A 586 61.70 -28.18 -11.00
CA ALA A 586 61.65 -29.45 -10.27
C ALA A 586 62.17 -30.66 -11.08
N SER A 587 62.21 -30.55 -12.42
CA SER A 587 62.77 -31.57 -13.30
C SER A 587 64.28 -31.35 -13.58
N GLY A 588 64.90 -30.35 -12.94
CA GLY A 588 66.33 -30.03 -13.09
C GLY A 588 66.70 -29.43 -14.45
N HIS A 589 65.75 -28.76 -15.11
CA HIS A 589 65.97 -28.15 -16.42
C HIS A 589 65.76 -26.63 -16.37
N GLU A 590 66.41 -25.91 -17.28
CA GLU A 590 66.15 -24.48 -17.49
C GLU A 590 65.11 -24.30 -18.60
N PHE A 591 64.29 -23.25 -18.52
CA PHE A 591 63.25 -22.99 -19.52
C PHE A 591 63.79 -22.80 -20.95
N ALA A 592 65.01 -22.26 -21.08
CA ALA A 592 65.65 -22.03 -22.37
C ALA A 592 66.08 -23.33 -23.07
N THR A 593 66.51 -24.33 -22.28
CA THR A 593 67.12 -25.58 -22.76
C THR A 593 66.25 -26.82 -22.52
N VAL A 594 65.08 -26.65 -21.92
CA VAL A 594 64.15 -27.74 -21.59
C VAL A 594 63.80 -28.57 -22.85
N PRO A 595 63.92 -29.91 -22.79
CA PRO A 595 63.58 -30.76 -23.92
C PRO A 595 62.05 -30.92 -24.05
N GLN A 596 61.59 -31.13 -25.29
CA GLN A 596 60.15 -31.29 -25.59
C GLN A 596 59.47 -32.36 -24.73
N ARG A 597 60.17 -33.46 -24.42
CA ARG A 597 59.66 -34.56 -23.57
C ARG A 597 59.19 -34.08 -22.18
N VAL A 598 59.84 -33.07 -21.60
CA VAL A 598 59.48 -32.53 -20.27
C VAL A 598 58.20 -31.69 -20.38
N LEU A 599 58.06 -30.88 -21.44
CA LEU A 599 56.81 -30.18 -21.71
C LEU A 599 55.65 -31.15 -21.93
N ASP A 600 55.89 -32.25 -22.66
CA ASP A 600 54.87 -33.26 -22.93
C ASP A 600 54.45 -33.99 -21.63
N GLN A 601 55.40 -34.28 -20.73
CA GLN A 601 55.11 -34.80 -19.39
C GLN A 601 54.31 -33.83 -18.53
N PHE A 602 54.58 -32.52 -18.62
CA PHE A 602 53.72 -31.53 -17.96
C PHE A 602 52.31 -31.52 -18.57
N ALA A 603 52.22 -31.63 -19.90
CA ALA A 603 50.97 -31.59 -20.63
C ALA A 603 50.03 -32.77 -20.28
N THR A 604 50.56 -33.94 -19.93
CA THR A 604 49.75 -35.09 -19.46
C THR A 604 49.09 -34.82 -18.11
N ARG A 605 49.70 -33.99 -17.25
CA ARG A 605 49.14 -33.57 -15.95
C ARG A 605 48.11 -32.44 -16.09
N CYS A 606 48.06 -31.79 -17.25
CA CYS A 606 47.19 -30.65 -17.51
C CYS A 606 45.84 -31.05 -18.10
N SER A 607 44.78 -30.38 -17.63
CA SER A 607 43.49 -30.43 -18.33
C SER A 607 43.63 -29.88 -19.76
N PRO A 608 42.80 -30.32 -20.72
CA PRO A 608 42.82 -29.76 -22.08
C PRO A 608 42.69 -28.24 -22.12
N ALA A 609 41.93 -27.66 -21.18
CA ALA A 609 41.75 -26.21 -21.06
C ALA A 609 43.04 -25.49 -20.63
N ASP A 610 43.82 -26.08 -19.71
CA ASP A 610 45.10 -25.53 -19.24
C ASP A 610 46.18 -25.60 -20.32
N ARG A 611 46.23 -26.70 -21.08
CA ARG A 611 47.11 -26.83 -22.25
C ARG A 611 46.87 -25.72 -23.28
N GLY A 612 45.60 -25.41 -23.53
CA GLY A 612 45.21 -24.31 -24.41
C GLY A 612 45.67 -22.93 -23.92
N GLN A 613 45.82 -22.72 -22.60
CA GLN A 613 46.30 -21.44 -22.07
C GLN A 613 47.78 -21.20 -22.34
N LEU A 614 48.60 -22.25 -22.45
CA LEU A 614 50.05 -22.14 -22.67
C LEU A 614 50.42 -21.79 -24.11
N SER A 615 49.57 -22.15 -25.09
CA SER A 615 49.89 -22.01 -26.51
C SER A 615 50.27 -20.57 -26.92
N PRO A 616 49.53 -19.51 -26.52
CA PRO A 616 49.91 -18.13 -26.85
C PRO A 616 51.26 -17.71 -26.24
N PHE A 617 51.50 -18.10 -24.98
CA PHE A 617 52.73 -17.76 -24.27
C PHE A 617 53.96 -18.45 -24.89
N LEU A 618 53.89 -19.77 -25.09
CA LEU A 618 55.00 -20.53 -25.68
C LEU A 618 55.30 -20.08 -27.11
N ARG A 619 54.28 -19.71 -27.89
CA ARG A 619 54.47 -19.14 -29.23
C ARG A 619 55.22 -17.80 -29.17
N TRP A 620 54.81 -16.92 -28.26
CA TRP A 620 55.47 -15.63 -28.06
C TRP A 620 56.91 -15.81 -27.54
N ALA A 621 57.11 -16.62 -26.50
CA ALA A 621 58.43 -16.87 -25.91
C ALA A 621 59.43 -17.47 -26.91
N ARG A 622 58.95 -18.35 -27.81
CA ARG A 622 59.75 -18.83 -28.94
C ARG A 622 60.13 -17.73 -29.93
N GLY A 623 59.20 -16.82 -30.22
CA GLY A 623 59.48 -15.65 -31.06
C GLY A 623 60.54 -14.72 -30.45
N GLN A 624 60.63 -14.67 -29.13
CA GLN A 624 61.68 -13.98 -28.39
C GLN A 624 62.98 -14.80 -28.21
N GLY A 625 63.07 -16.02 -28.78
CA GLY A 625 64.22 -16.90 -28.62
C GLY A 625 64.40 -17.52 -27.23
N ALA A 626 63.44 -17.36 -26.32
CA ALA A 626 63.56 -17.74 -24.91
C ALA A 626 63.31 -19.24 -24.64
N THR A 627 62.84 -20.00 -25.63
CA THR A 627 62.68 -21.46 -25.54
C THR A 627 62.55 -22.08 -26.94
N ARG A 628 62.68 -23.41 -27.04
CA ARG A 628 62.48 -24.17 -28.28
C ARG A 628 61.23 -25.05 -28.26
N VAL A 629 60.64 -25.30 -27.09
CA VAL A 629 59.51 -26.24 -26.94
C VAL A 629 58.22 -25.71 -27.53
N ARG A 630 57.41 -26.62 -28.10
CA ARG A 630 56.16 -26.30 -28.78
C ARG A 630 55.02 -27.07 -28.13
N ILE A 631 53.87 -26.41 -27.97
CA ILE A 631 52.62 -27.11 -27.65
C ILE A 631 51.68 -26.98 -28.84
N GLN A 632 51.21 -28.12 -29.36
CA GLN A 632 50.13 -28.11 -30.33
C GLN A 632 48.85 -27.69 -29.60
N PRO A 633 48.12 -26.67 -30.08
CA PRO A 633 46.83 -26.35 -29.51
C PRO A 633 45.94 -27.58 -29.64
N HIS A 634 45.37 -28.05 -28.53
CA HIS A 634 44.43 -29.15 -28.55
C HIS A 634 43.17 -28.70 -29.31
N ARG A 635 43.11 -28.99 -30.62
CA ARG A 635 41.88 -28.87 -31.40
C ARG A 635 40.98 -30.01 -30.94
N THR A 636 39.97 -29.67 -30.15
CA THR A 636 38.83 -30.59 -29.96
C THR A 636 38.13 -30.71 -31.32
N ASN A 637 38.58 -31.65 -32.16
CA ASN A 637 37.94 -31.98 -33.43
C ASN A 637 36.58 -32.70 -33.24
N GLY A 638 36.19 -32.95 -31.99
CA GLY A 638 34.88 -33.46 -31.61
C GLY A 638 33.95 -32.34 -31.18
N VAL A 639 32.72 -32.37 -31.71
CA VAL A 639 31.61 -31.61 -31.12
C VAL A 639 31.42 -32.07 -29.68
N ALA A 640 31.23 -31.13 -28.75
CA ALA A 640 30.99 -31.45 -27.35
C ALA A 640 29.77 -32.41 -27.20
N PRO A 641 29.68 -33.23 -26.14
CA PRO A 641 28.56 -34.15 -25.97
C PRO A 641 27.21 -33.43 -26.09
N ALA A 642 26.39 -33.87 -27.03
CA ALA A 642 25.06 -33.33 -27.25
C ALA A 642 24.07 -34.00 -26.29
N THR A 643 23.08 -33.24 -25.82
CA THR A 643 21.91 -33.85 -25.18
C THR A 643 21.07 -34.54 -26.26
N GLY A 644 20.51 -35.72 -25.95
CA GLY A 644 19.59 -36.40 -26.87
C GLY A 644 18.41 -35.49 -27.25
N ASP A 645 17.91 -35.60 -28.47
CA ASP A 645 16.89 -34.66 -28.97
C ASP A 645 15.60 -34.68 -28.13
N THR A 646 15.21 -35.87 -27.64
CA THR A 646 14.10 -36.06 -26.70
C THR A 646 14.28 -35.29 -25.40
N ASP A 647 15.49 -35.34 -24.82
CA ASP A 647 15.80 -34.64 -23.58
C ASP A 647 15.85 -33.12 -23.79
N ARG A 648 16.39 -32.66 -24.93
CA ARG A 648 16.36 -31.23 -25.32
C ARG A 648 14.93 -30.72 -25.39
N TRP A 649 14.03 -31.43 -26.08
CA TRP A 649 12.62 -31.04 -26.18
C TRP A 649 11.89 -31.11 -24.84
N ARG A 650 12.26 -32.01 -23.92
CA ARG A 650 11.74 -32.01 -22.55
C ARG A 650 12.04 -30.68 -21.86
N HIS A 651 13.28 -30.19 -21.93
CA HIS A 651 13.66 -28.90 -21.35
C HIS A 651 12.97 -27.71 -22.03
N VAL A 652 12.77 -27.75 -23.36
CA VAL A 652 11.98 -26.74 -24.08
C VAL A 652 10.56 -26.67 -23.52
N ARG A 653 9.89 -27.80 -23.33
CA ARG A 653 8.53 -27.86 -22.74
C ARG A 653 8.51 -27.30 -21.31
N THR A 654 9.50 -27.63 -20.48
CA THR A 654 9.63 -27.05 -19.13
C THR A 654 9.74 -25.52 -19.18
N LEU A 655 10.59 -24.98 -20.06
CA LEU A 655 10.75 -23.51 -20.19
C LEU A 655 9.50 -22.82 -20.73
N LEU A 656 8.73 -23.49 -21.58
CA LEU A 656 7.44 -22.97 -22.07
C LEU A 656 6.37 -22.96 -20.96
N ALA A 657 6.34 -23.95 -20.07
CA ALA A 657 5.25 -24.12 -19.10
C ALA A 657 5.51 -23.58 -17.69
N ASP A 658 6.76 -23.55 -17.21
CA ASP A 658 7.05 -23.25 -15.80
C ASP A 658 7.04 -21.75 -15.49
N GLU A 659 5.89 -21.24 -15.03
CA GLU A 659 5.72 -19.83 -14.61
C GLU A 659 6.49 -19.47 -13.31
N ASN A 660 7.08 -20.45 -12.60
CA ASN A 660 7.94 -20.14 -11.44
C ASN A 660 9.32 -19.65 -11.87
N LEU A 661 9.74 -19.96 -13.10
CA LEU A 661 10.99 -19.44 -13.65
C LEU A 661 10.79 -18.01 -14.15
N PRO A 662 11.73 -17.09 -13.87
CA PRO A 662 11.66 -15.73 -14.37
C PRO A 662 11.53 -15.73 -15.91
N LEU A 663 10.65 -14.88 -16.46
CA LEU A 663 10.37 -14.83 -17.90
C LEU A 663 11.64 -14.70 -18.75
N LYS A 664 12.58 -13.84 -18.34
CA LYS A 664 13.90 -13.69 -18.98
C LYS A 664 14.75 -14.97 -19.00
N VAL A 665 14.61 -15.85 -18.00
CA VAL A 665 15.32 -17.14 -17.97
C VAL A 665 14.67 -18.11 -18.94
N ARG A 666 13.33 -18.16 -18.98
CA ARG A 666 12.56 -19.00 -19.91
C ARG A 666 12.88 -18.65 -21.35
N VAL A 667 12.71 -17.37 -21.72
CA VAL A 667 13.02 -16.85 -23.05
C VAL A 667 14.48 -17.10 -23.42
N GLY A 668 15.42 -16.78 -22.52
CA GLY A 668 16.84 -16.96 -22.78
C GLY A 668 17.23 -18.43 -22.99
N GLY A 669 16.60 -19.35 -22.25
CA GLY A 669 16.78 -20.79 -22.45
C GLY A 669 16.21 -21.27 -23.79
N LEU A 670 15.03 -20.78 -24.19
CA LEU A 670 14.40 -21.15 -25.46
C LEU A 670 15.25 -20.73 -26.66
N LEU A 671 15.80 -19.51 -26.67
CA LEU A 671 16.69 -19.06 -27.74
C LEU A 671 17.97 -19.92 -27.84
N ILE A 672 18.46 -20.45 -26.72
CA ILE A 672 19.61 -21.36 -26.72
C ILE A 672 19.23 -22.76 -27.23
N LEU A 673 18.10 -23.31 -26.77
CA LEU A 673 17.69 -24.68 -27.06
C LEU A 673 16.99 -24.86 -28.42
N LEU A 674 16.40 -23.79 -28.98
CA LEU A 674 15.74 -23.81 -30.28
C LEU A 674 16.68 -23.33 -31.38
N LEU A 675 17.35 -22.19 -31.17
CA LEU A 675 18.15 -21.52 -32.20
C LEU A 675 19.65 -21.69 -32.01
N GLY A 676 20.06 -22.52 -31.03
CA GLY A 676 21.47 -22.79 -30.81
C GLY A 676 22.27 -21.53 -30.52
N GLN A 677 21.70 -20.53 -29.84
CA GLN A 677 22.36 -19.25 -29.54
C GLN A 677 23.26 -19.29 -28.30
N GLN A 678 24.23 -18.36 -28.23
CA GLN A 678 25.16 -18.31 -27.09
C GLN A 678 24.52 -17.46 -26.01
N ALA A 679 24.58 -17.88 -24.74
CA ALA A 679 24.04 -17.08 -23.63
C ALA A 679 24.62 -15.65 -23.60
N THR A 680 25.85 -15.45 -24.07
CA THR A 680 26.50 -14.13 -24.21
C THR A 680 25.93 -13.28 -25.35
N ARG A 681 25.38 -13.89 -26.41
CA ARG A 681 24.67 -13.18 -27.49
C ARG A 681 23.23 -12.90 -27.12
N VAL A 682 22.54 -13.90 -26.55
CA VAL A 682 21.14 -13.79 -26.12
C VAL A 682 20.94 -12.59 -25.20
N VAL A 683 21.78 -12.44 -24.17
CA VAL A 683 21.61 -11.32 -23.24
C VAL A 683 21.84 -9.95 -23.89
N ARG A 684 22.56 -9.88 -25.01
CA ARG A 684 22.85 -8.63 -25.75
C ARG A 684 21.74 -8.27 -26.75
N LEU A 685 20.64 -8.99 -26.79
CA LEU A 685 19.53 -8.63 -27.66
C LEU A 685 18.91 -7.30 -27.21
N ARG A 686 18.66 -6.43 -28.17
CA ARG A 686 17.98 -5.15 -28.01
C ARG A 686 16.48 -5.29 -28.25
N LEU A 687 15.71 -4.29 -27.83
CA LEU A 687 14.27 -4.23 -28.08
C LEU A 687 13.96 -4.18 -29.58
N ASP A 688 14.83 -3.54 -30.37
CA ASP A 688 14.70 -3.38 -31.82
C ASP A 688 15.07 -4.66 -32.60
N ASP A 689 15.79 -5.59 -31.96
CA ASP A 689 16.08 -6.90 -32.54
C ASP A 689 14.82 -7.79 -32.60
N VAL A 690 13.73 -7.39 -31.92
CA VAL A 690 12.47 -8.11 -31.87
C VAL A 690 11.36 -7.31 -32.56
N ARG A 691 10.84 -7.89 -33.64
CA ARG A 691 9.70 -7.35 -34.38
C ARG A 691 8.46 -8.18 -34.09
N VAL A 692 7.41 -7.51 -33.66
CA VAL A 692 6.13 -8.14 -33.32
C VAL A 692 5.12 -7.73 -34.38
N HIS A 693 4.70 -8.68 -35.21
CA HIS A 693 3.59 -8.55 -36.15
C HIS A 693 2.32 -9.19 -35.55
N GLU A 694 1.16 -9.04 -36.19
CA GLU A 694 -0.12 -9.53 -35.64
C GLU A 694 -0.10 -11.03 -35.35
N ASP A 695 0.51 -11.84 -36.23
CA ASP A 695 0.52 -13.31 -36.10
C ASP A 695 1.91 -13.93 -35.94
N VAL A 696 2.99 -13.17 -36.16
CA VAL A 696 4.37 -13.69 -36.18
C VAL A 696 5.30 -12.77 -35.39
N VAL A 697 6.18 -13.39 -34.60
CA VAL A 697 7.24 -12.69 -33.88
C VAL A 697 8.57 -13.06 -34.53
N GLU A 698 9.28 -12.06 -35.00
CA GLU A 698 10.58 -12.22 -35.63
C GLU A 698 11.68 -11.73 -34.70
N ILE A 699 12.82 -12.43 -34.72
CA ILE A 699 14.01 -12.05 -33.99
C ILE A 699 15.22 -11.98 -34.91
N THR A 700 15.96 -10.88 -34.84
CA THR A 700 17.18 -10.67 -35.64
C THR A 700 18.38 -11.16 -34.84
N LEU A 701 19.05 -12.21 -35.33
CA LEU A 701 20.22 -12.82 -34.67
C LEU A 701 21.51 -12.72 -35.50
N GLY A 702 21.36 -12.61 -36.82
CA GLY A 702 22.41 -12.35 -37.80
C GLY A 702 21.97 -11.26 -38.78
N GLU A 703 22.11 -11.51 -40.08
CA GLU A 703 21.68 -10.59 -41.13
C GLU A 703 20.17 -10.67 -41.36
N ASP A 704 19.65 -11.91 -41.43
CA ASP A 704 18.25 -12.17 -41.69
C ASP A 704 17.44 -12.43 -40.41
N PRO A 705 16.18 -11.96 -40.33
CA PRO A 705 15.31 -12.24 -39.19
C PRO A 705 14.82 -13.69 -39.19
N VAL A 706 14.62 -14.24 -37.99
CA VAL A 706 14.09 -15.59 -37.77
C VAL A 706 12.68 -15.51 -37.21
N ALA A 707 11.71 -16.07 -37.93
CA ALA A 707 10.34 -16.24 -37.44
C ALA A 707 10.29 -17.31 -36.33
N LEU A 708 9.72 -16.96 -35.19
CA LEU A 708 9.64 -17.83 -34.03
C LEU A 708 8.33 -18.64 -34.02
N PRO A 709 8.36 -19.90 -33.54
CA PRO A 709 7.13 -20.64 -33.27
C PRO A 709 6.23 -19.85 -32.32
N ARG A 710 4.91 -19.82 -32.60
CA ARG A 710 3.92 -18.98 -31.90
C ARG A 710 4.10 -18.94 -30.37
N VAL A 711 4.19 -20.10 -29.73
CA VAL A 711 4.34 -20.23 -28.27
C VAL A 711 5.63 -19.62 -27.70
N ALA A 712 6.73 -19.64 -28.48
CA ALA A 712 7.97 -18.98 -28.10
C ALA A 712 7.91 -17.47 -28.38
N GLY A 713 7.28 -17.08 -29.50
CA GLY A 713 7.01 -15.70 -29.88
C GLY A 713 6.18 -14.96 -28.83
N GLU A 714 5.14 -15.60 -28.29
CA GLU A 714 4.29 -15.05 -27.21
C GLU A 714 5.10 -14.69 -25.96
N LEU A 715 6.04 -15.56 -25.53
CA LEU A 715 6.89 -15.28 -24.36
C LEU A 715 7.88 -14.14 -24.61
N ILE A 716 8.44 -14.05 -25.82
CA ILE A 716 9.34 -12.96 -26.21
C ILE A 716 8.59 -11.64 -26.31
N SER A 717 7.37 -11.65 -26.86
CA SER A 717 6.49 -10.48 -26.92
C SER A 717 6.07 -10.01 -25.54
N ARG A 718 5.72 -10.93 -24.63
CA ARG A 718 5.48 -10.62 -23.21
C ARG A 718 6.70 -9.96 -22.58
N LEU A 719 7.90 -10.52 -22.79
CA LEU A 719 9.14 -9.95 -22.24
C LEU A 719 9.41 -8.56 -22.80
N ARG A 720 9.20 -8.35 -24.09
CA ARG A 720 9.33 -7.05 -24.77
C ARG A 720 8.32 -6.04 -24.23
N ALA A 721 7.05 -6.42 -24.09
CA ALA A 721 5.99 -5.57 -23.54
C ALA A 721 6.27 -5.17 -22.08
N GLU A 722 6.67 -6.13 -21.22
CA GLU A 722 7.11 -5.84 -19.84
C GLU A 722 8.25 -4.81 -19.80
N ARG A 723 9.05 -4.72 -20.87
CA ARG A 723 10.14 -3.77 -21.01
C ARG A 723 9.73 -2.43 -21.58
N MET A 724 8.82 -2.39 -22.55
CA MET A 724 8.27 -1.13 -23.07
C MET A 724 7.41 -0.41 -22.03
N ASP A 725 6.67 -1.13 -21.19
CA ASP A 725 5.87 -0.56 -20.08
C ASP A 725 6.74 -0.09 -18.90
N SER A 726 8.04 -0.40 -18.95
CA SER A 726 9.03 0.03 -17.98
C SER A 726 9.43 1.48 -18.25
N ARG A 727 9.25 2.37 -17.26
CA ARG A 727 9.76 3.75 -17.34
C ARG A 727 11.30 3.88 -17.40
N ASN A 728 12.02 2.75 -17.40
CA ASN A 728 13.47 2.72 -17.56
C ASN A 728 13.76 2.48 -19.03
N ALA A 729 14.23 3.51 -19.74
CA ALA A 729 14.68 3.44 -21.12
C ALA A 729 15.97 2.61 -21.22
N SER A 730 15.83 1.28 -21.22
CA SER A 730 16.92 0.38 -21.57
C SER A 730 16.66 -0.18 -22.96
N GLU A 731 17.62 -0.02 -23.84
CA GLU A 731 17.60 -0.63 -25.17
C GLU A 731 17.68 -2.16 -25.13
N TRP A 732 18.07 -2.77 -24.00
CA TRP A 732 18.30 -4.21 -23.90
C TRP A 732 17.02 -4.98 -23.55
N LEU A 733 16.77 -6.08 -24.27
CA LEU A 733 15.70 -7.03 -23.99
C LEU A 733 15.93 -7.78 -22.67
N PHE A 734 17.19 -8.16 -22.38
CA PHE A 734 17.59 -8.82 -21.14
C PHE A 734 18.35 -7.86 -20.23
N VAL A 735 17.63 -7.12 -19.39
CA VAL A 735 18.24 -6.11 -18.51
C VAL A 735 18.99 -6.75 -17.34
N GLY A 736 20.19 -6.23 -17.07
CA GLY A 736 21.05 -6.62 -15.96
C GLY A 736 20.66 -6.01 -14.62
N ALA A 737 21.44 -6.31 -13.58
CA ALA A 737 21.26 -5.69 -12.26
C ALA A 737 21.81 -4.26 -12.20
N SER A 738 22.77 -3.95 -13.08
CA SER A 738 23.37 -2.63 -13.23
C SER A 738 22.67 -1.87 -14.37
N ARG A 739 22.48 -0.56 -14.22
CA ARG A 739 21.81 0.28 -15.23
C ARG A 739 22.59 0.34 -16.54
N GLY A 740 21.86 0.48 -17.64
CA GLY A 740 22.42 0.54 -19.00
C GLY A 740 23.09 -0.75 -19.47
N GLN A 741 23.19 -1.77 -18.61
CA GLN A 741 23.84 -3.03 -18.92
C GLN A 741 22.81 -4.13 -19.13
N HIS A 742 23.10 -4.99 -20.09
CA HIS A 742 22.39 -6.23 -20.22
C HIS A 742 22.74 -7.21 -19.08
N LEU A 743 21.94 -8.27 -18.94
CA LEU A 743 22.18 -9.38 -18.05
C LEU A 743 23.53 -10.02 -18.39
N TYR A 744 24.31 -10.44 -17.39
CA TYR A 744 25.52 -11.20 -17.70
C TYR A 744 25.16 -12.60 -18.19
N GLY A 745 25.82 -13.06 -19.26
CA GLY A 745 25.61 -14.41 -19.78
C GLY A 745 25.94 -15.51 -18.76
N SER A 746 26.84 -15.22 -17.81
CA SER A 746 27.13 -16.09 -16.66
C SER A 746 25.94 -16.23 -15.71
N SER A 747 25.21 -15.14 -15.45
CA SER A 747 23.98 -15.13 -14.66
C SER A 747 22.87 -15.93 -15.33
N LEU A 748 22.65 -15.76 -16.64
CA LEU A 748 21.66 -16.54 -17.40
C LEU A 748 22.02 -18.04 -17.36
N ARG A 749 23.28 -18.40 -17.62
CA ARG A 749 23.74 -19.80 -17.53
C ARG A 749 23.56 -20.38 -16.13
N SER A 750 23.83 -19.59 -15.08
CA SER A 750 23.65 -20.06 -13.70
C SER A 750 22.19 -20.29 -13.37
N ALA A 751 21.29 -19.39 -13.81
CA ALA A 751 19.86 -19.54 -13.60
C ALA A 751 19.31 -20.79 -14.33
N LEU A 752 19.71 -20.99 -15.59
CA LEU A 752 19.33 -22.18 -16.36
C LEU A 752 19.88 -23.48 -15.76
N ARG A 753 21.14 -23.48 -15.29
CA ARG A 753 21.72 -24.63 -14.59
C ARG A 753 20.96 -24.96 -13.30
N ASN A 754 20.57 -23.95 -12.53
CA ASN A 754 19.77 -24.15 -11.31
C ASN A 754 18.36 -24.66 -11.63
N ALA A 755 17.84 -24.37 -12.81
CA ALA A 755 16.60 -24.95 -13.35
C ALA A 755 16.80 -26.35 -13.98
N GLY A 756 17.99 -26.95 -13.85
CA GLY A 756 18.29 -28.28 -14.40
C GLY A 756 18.47 -28.32 -15.92
N VAL A 757 18.65 -27.18 -16.59
CA VAL A 757 18.77 -27.12 -18.05
C VAL A 757 20.25 -27.24 -18.48
N PRO A 758 20.63 -28.26 -19.27
CA PRO A 758 22.01 -28.46 -19.72
C PRO A 758 22.33 -27.55 -20.92
N VAL A 759 22.55 -26.27 -20.67
CA VAL A 759 22.70 -25.21 -21.70
C VAL A 759 23.74 -25.53 -22.78
N GLY A 760 24.91 -26.08 -22.39
CA GLY A 760 25.98 -26.40 -23.34
C GLY A 760 25.61 -27.53 -24.29
N ALA A 761 25.19 -28.66 -23.73
CA ALA A 761 24.82 -29.86 -24.48
C ALA A 761 23.52 -29.66 -25.29
N GLY A 762 22.57 -28.88 -24.77
CA GLY A 762 21.35 -28.49 -25.48
C GLY A 762 21.61 -27.56 -26.66
N ARG A 763 22.53 -26.58 -26.53
CA ARG A 763 22.96 -25.72 -27.64
C ARG A 763 23.56 -26.54 -28.78
N VAL A 764 24.44 -27.48 -28.44
CA VAL A 764 25.08 -28.37 -29.42
C VAL A 764 24.01 -29.16 -30.19
N SER A 765 23.07 -29.77 -29.46
CA SER A 765 21.97 -30.55 -30.04
C SER A 765 21.11 -29.70 -30.98
N ALA A 766 20.78 -28.46 -30.60
CA ALA A 766 20.07 -27.51 -31.46
C ALA A 766 20.83 -27.18 -32.76
N LEU A 767 22.14 -26.89 -32.67
CA LEU A 767 22.94 -26.56 -33.85
C LEU A 767 23.14 -27.75 -34.78
N LEU A 768 23.32 -28.96 -34.24
CA LEU A 768 23.38 -30.18 -35.05
C LEU A 768 22.04 -30.42 -35.78
N HIS A 769 20.91 -30.21 -35.11
CA HIS A 769 19.59 -30.34 -35.73
C HIS A 769 19.38 -29.31 -36.86
N LEU A 770 19.70 -28.04 -36.61
CA LEU A 770 19.58 -26.98 -37.61
C LEU A 770 20.54 -27.18 -38.79
N ALA A 771 21.78 -27.57 -38.54
CA ALA A 771 22.76 -27.82 -39.60
C ALA A 771 22.44 -29.05 -40.47
N ARG A 772 21.55 -29.96 -40.02
CA ARG A 772 21.02 -31.04 -40.86
C ARG A 772 19.89 -30.59 -41.79
N THR A 773 19.22 -29.49 -41.44
CA THR A 773 17.97 -29.06 -42.09
C THR A 773 18.15 -27.78 -42.90
N VAL A 774 19.20 -27.00 -42.63
CA VAL A 774 19.47 -25.70 -43.24
C VAL A 774 20.90 -25.67 -43.79
N PRO A 775 21.12 -25.25 -45.06
CA PRO A 775 22.45 -25.06 -45.63
C PRO A 775 23.34 -24.10 -44.82
N ALA A 776 24.65 -24.35 -44.81
CA ALA A 776 25.61 -23.58 -44.00
C ALA A 776 25.58 -22.05 -44.22
N PRO A 777 25.45 -21.51 -45.46
CA PRO A 777 25.36 -20.06 -45.66
C PRO A 777 24.12 -19.46 -45.00
N ILE A 778 22.93 -20.04 -45.27
CA ILE A 778 21.66 -19.60 -44.68
C ILE A 778 21.70 -19.71 -43.14
N LEU A 779 22.30 -20.77 -42.61
CA LEU A 779 22.47 -20.93 -41.16
C LEU A 779 23.39 -19.85 -40.56
N ALA A 780 24.41 -19.40 -41.31
CA ALA A 780 25.28 -18.31 -40.91
C ALA A 780 24.49 -16.99 -40.85
N ASP A 781 23.70 -16.70 -41.87
CA ASP A 781 22.94 -15.45 -42.01
C ASP A 781 21.82 -15.36 -40.98
N LEU A 782 21.06 -16.44 -40.75
CA LEU A 782 19.97 -16.47 -39.76
C LEU A 782 20.45 -16.42 -38.31
N LEU A 783 21.56 -17.08 -37.96
CA LEU A 783 22.03 -17.21 -36.57
C LEU A 783 23.20 -16.26 -36.23
N GLY A 784 23.69 -15.53 -37.23
CA GLY A 784 24.88 -14.67 -37.14
C GLY A 784 26.16 -15.43 -36.81
N LEU A 785 26.33 -16.64 -37.35
CA LEU A 785 27.56 -17.43 -37.22
C LEU A 785 28.59 -16.98 -38.26
N SER A 786 29.89 -17.20 -38.01
CA SER A 786 30.86 -17.06 -39.11
C SER A 786 30.64 -18.16 -40.14
N ALA A 787 30.94 -17.89 -41.42
CA ALA A 787 30.89 -18.89 -42.48
C ALA A 787 31.68 -20.17 -42.11
N THR A 788 32.85 -19.99 -41.50
CA THR A 788 33.67 -21.10 -40.97
C THR A 788 32.97 -21.89 -39.84
N ALA A 789 32.27 -21.22 -38.94
CA ALA A 789 31.55 -21.90 -37.86
C ALA A 789 30.35 -22.69 -38.40
N ALA A 790 29.58 -22.12 -39.33
CA ALA A 790 28.43 -22.79 -39.93
C ALA A 790 28.86 -24.01 -40.77
N ALA A 791 29.96 -23.89 -41.52
CA ALA A 791 30.55 -25.02 -42.25
C ALA A 791 30.99 -26.15 -41.29
N ASN A 792 31.67 -25.81 -40.19
CA ASN A 792 32.07 -26.80 -39.18
C ASN A 792 30.87 -27.52 -38.54
N TRP A 793 29.76 -26.81 -38.29
CA TRP A 793 28.53 -27.44 -37.77
C TRP A 793 27.87 -28.36 -38.78
N SER A 794 27.87 -27.99 -40.06
CA SER A 794 27.34 -28.82 -41.15
C SER A 794 28.17 -30.07 -41.36
N GLU A 795 29.50 -29.94 -41.35
CA GLU A 795 30.41 -31.09 -41.42
C GLU A 795 30.21 -32.03 -40.22
N ALA A 796 30.12 -31.49 -39.02
CA ALA A 796 29.88 -32.30 -37.82
C ALA A 796 28.52 -33.02 -37.86
N ALA A 797 27.50 -32.37 -38.41
CA ALA A 797 26.19 -32.98 -38.60
C ALA A 797 26.22 -34.08 -39.67
N ALA A 798 27.02 -33.91 -40.73
CA ALA A 798 27.24 -34.92 -41.77
C ALA A 798 28.07 -36.11 -41.28
N ARG A 799 29.05 -35.91 -40.38
CA ARG A 799 29.84 -36.99 -39.77
C ARG A 799 28.97 -38.02 -39.03
N SER A 800 27.84 -37.60 -38.49
CA SER A 800 26.86 -38.52 -37.89
C SER A 800 26.15 -39.43 -38.89
N TRP A 801 26.15 -39.08 -40.18
CA TRP A 801 25.65 -39.89 -41.29
C TRP A 801 26.74 -40.76 -41.95
N SER A 802 28.02 -40.33 -41.94
CA SER A 802 29.12 -41.14 -42.53
C SER A 802 29.44 -42.42 -41.75
N ASP A 803 29.01 -42.54 -40.50
CA ASP A 803 29.08 -43.79 -39.73
C ASP A 803 27.94 -44.77 -40.07
N TYR A 804 26.87 -44.31 -40.72
CA TYR A 804 25.70 -45.13 -41.04
C TYR A 804 26.00 -46.25 -42.05
N PRO A 805 26.78 -46.05 -43.14
CA PRO A 805 27.21 -47.14 -44.01
C PRO A 805 28.07 -48.18 -43.28
N ARG A 806 28.97 -47.75 -42.37
CA ARG A 806 29.86 -48.67 -41.62
C ARG A 806 29.10 -49.56 -40.66
N ILE A 807 28.06 -49.04 -39.99
CA ILE A 807 27.20 -49.82 -39.09
C ILE A 807 26.35 -50.83 -39.87
N ARG A 808 25.94 -50.50 -41.10
CA ARG A 808 25.15 -51.38 -41.95
C ARG A 808 25.98 -52.52 -42.56
N THR A 809 27.26 -52.29 -42.86
CA THR A 809 28.19 -53.33 -43.38
C THR A 809 28.63 -54.36 -42.32
N THR A 810 28.51 -54.07 -41.03
CA THR A 810 28.78 -55.05 -39.95
C THR A 810 27.55 -55.89 -39.58
N SER A 811 26.44 -55.74 -40.30
CA SER A 811 25.17 -56.44 -40.05
C SER A 811 24.79 -57.44 -41.16
N GLN A 812 25.76 -57.90 -41.96
CA GLN A 812 25.59 -59.02 -42.90
C GLN A 812 26.51 -60.16 -42.53
#